data_AF-A0A949PHR6-F1
#
_entry.id   AF-A0A949PHR6-F1
#
_cell.length_a   1.000
_cell.length_b   1.000
_cell.length_c   1.000
_cell.angle_alpha   90.00
_cell.angle_beta   90.00
_cell.angle_gamma   90.00
#
_symmetry.space_group_name_H-M   'P 1'
#
loop_
_entity.id
_entity.type
_entity.pdbx_description
1 polymer ?
#
loop_
_entity_poly.entity_id
_entity_poly.type
_entity_poly.pdbx_seq_one_letter_code
_entity_poly.pdbx_strand_id
1 'polypeptide(L)'
;MSGAVNRTTSFVAFSFASTLIGASLVPLSVQNAFAQSDMMPGLVTPLVAGPLKDGSDLSISPSAQSGGPVRLLPRRLTPKRSSDGDALDAGLDSDLGPDSGGKADVRPEADVVEMGESTLTTPSVILGPPVGADRFKLLAAPPGGEGSGIQVGVLGRVDEASVGLFSEQDGGLGATMWQGTDRVLVEEGLLDLAVPLEGRSLQDLTRRFLLSTATAPGGVTQGRSLLALRLEKLNAAGLSDQVRRLVRQAGLKRIAPETSVQIARAFLANGDKVDACRFLSALPAGGDVVGDPVAAFTMKMTAYCQMIGGDGVAANLTLDLAREKGLDAPLFFALMAKAIDGITLPAQAPEKLTVFDLVLFDEARQAVPEDVVGRVELTGLPALTRNKRHSLSLRLAAGEQAAGYNLISETELADLYLDASQAGQGDSAGFKRARAYAELMREAVPQKRARLVSAMVGSVPEGVVHRAVVDVVQPALATAPPSRAVLEDAPQIIRVLIEQGDRTRSGMWLNMVRETGAAAPGLVQLELMHLILTLPDNGLIVPERASQLLLDATAAGGPDRDFAAVCAVLFDPLGIALDGAVWPAIFDTGELADGVMPQNDVMQRLAAAGNQGKRGEVVLWSLLALGETRLAEVHPQAVAAVATALRQVGLRDEAKAMVLDVMLAKTSTVGS
;
A
#
# COMPACT_ATOMS: atom_id res chain seq x y z
N MET A 1 -3.37 41.57 56.94
CA MET A 1 -2.74 42.30 55.82
C MET A 1 -1.46 41.58 55.46
N SER A 2 -1.29 41.30 54.16
CA SER A 2 -0.10 40.82 53.40
C SER A 2 1.07 40.18 54.14
N GLY A 3 1.66 39.06 53.73
CA GLY A 3 1.59 38.36 52.45
C GLY A 3 2.90 37.60 52.21
N ALA A 4 2.82 36.68 51.24
CA ALA A 4 3.90 36.10 50.45
C ALA A 4 4.88 35.10 51.10
N VAL A 5 4.72 33.89 50.55
CA VAL A 5 5.50 32.64 50.65
C VAL A 5 6.64 32.67 49.64
N ASN A 6 7.80 32.08 49.97
CA ASN A 6 8.43 31.06 49.14
C ASN A 6 9.59 30.33 49.83
N ARG A 7 9.56 29.00 49.78
CA ARG A 7 10.69 28.09 50.05
C ARG A 7 10.75 27.02 48.96
N THR A 8 11.85 27.06 48.21
CA THR A 8 12.61 25.95 47.62
C THR A 8 12.95 24.90 48.70
N THR A 9 13.19 23.59 48.49
CA THR A 9 13.71 22.78 47.36
C THR A 9 13.57 21.27 47.68
N SER A 10 13.53 20.42 46.63
CA SER A 10 14.05 19.03 46.53
C SER A 10 13.48 17.86 47.36
N PHE A 11 13.20 16.72 46.69
CA PHE A 11 13.84 15.38 46.83
C PHE A 11 13.00 14.32 46.05
N VAL A 12 13.56 13.71 45.00
CA VAL A 12 14.05 12.32 44.88
C VAL A 12 13.00 11.26 44.52
N ALA A 13 13.30 10.57 43.42
CA ALA A 13 12.62 9.41 42.87
C ALA A 13 12.67 8.19 43.80
N PHE A 14 11.59 7.40 43.80
CA PHE A 14 11.60 6.04 44.34
C PHE A 14 11.00 5.04 43.35
N SER A 15 11.84 4.07 43.02
CA SER A 15 11.57 2.83 42.31
C SER A 15 10.83 1.86 43.24
N PHE A 16 9.90 1.05 42.74
CA PHE A 16 9.41 -0.13 43.45
C PHE A 16 9.46 -1.37 42.56
N ALA A 17 10.19 -2.36 43.06
CA ALA A 17 10.35 -3.70 42.52
C ALA A 17 9.36 -4.68 43.18
N SER A 18 9.16 -5.79 42.48
CA SER A 18 8.26 -6.91 42.70
C SER A 18 8.30 -7.57 44.09
N THR A 19 7.21 -8.25 44.45
CA THR A 19 7.26 -9.42 45.34
C THR A 19 6.23 -10.47 44.88
N LEU A 20 6.72 -11.70 44.74
CA LEU A 20 6.01 -12.94 44.44
C LEU A 20 5.13 -13.41 45.60
N ILE A 21 3.95 -13.98 45.30
CA ILE A 21 3.37 -15.13 46.03
C ILE A 21 2.72 -16.05 44.98
N GLY A 22 3.12 -17.33 44.97
CA GLY A 22 2.57 -18.37 44.12
C GLY A 22 1.45 -19.17 44.80
N ALA A 23 0.62 -19.82 43.99
CA ALA A 23 -0.12 -21.03 44.37
C ALA A 23 -0.49 -21.87 43.13
N SER A 24 -0.46 -23.18 43.34
CA SER A 24 -0.34 -24.28 42.39
C SER A 24 -1.62 -24.73 41.66
N LEU A 25 -1.42 -25.23 40.43
CA LEU A 25 -1.92 -26.49 39.80
C LEU A 25 -3.37 -26.98 40.06
N VAL A 26 -4.14 -27.21 38.98
CA VAL A 26 -4.54 -28.54 38.41
C VAL A 26 -5.58 -28.32 37.28
N PRO A 27 -5.53 -29.08 36.16
CA PRO A 27 -6.39 -28.88 34.98
C PRO A 27 -7.62 -29.79 34.96
N LEU A 28 -8.67 -29.39 34.22
CA LEU A 28 -9.77 -30.27 33.81
C LEU A 28 -9.94 -30.23 32.29
N SER A 29 -9.65 -31.39 31.70
CA SER A 29 -10.04 -31.83 30.36
C SER A 29 -11.54 -32.12 30.33
N VAL A 30 -12.18 -32.08 29.14
CA VAL A 30 -13.00 -33.18 28.57
C VAL A 30 -14.01 -32.68 27.50
N GLN A 31 -13.75 -33.15 26.27
CA GLN A 31 -14.63 -33.74 25.25
C GLN A 31 -15.68 -32.96 24.44
N ASN A 32 -15.48 -33.08 23.12
CA ASN A 32 -16.44 -33.18 22.02
C ASN A 32 -17.71 -33.99 22.32
N ALA A 33 -18.83 -33.59 21.72
CA ALA A 33 -19.82 -34.52 21.19
C ALA A 33 -20.60 -33.92 20.01
N PHE A 34 -20.53 -34.61 18.87
CA PHE A 34 -21.43 -34.54 17.72
C PHE A 34 -22.86 -34.96 18.09
N ALA A 35 -23.87 -34.38 17.44
CA ALA A 35 -25.11 -35.09 17.10
C ALA A 35 -25.85 -34.43 15.93
N GLN A 36 -26.04 -35.23 14.87
CA GLN A 36 -26.97 -35.02 13.76
C GLN A 36 -28.43 -35.24 14.21
N SER A 37 -29.38 -34.60 13.54
CA SER A 37 -30.68 -35.23 13.22
C SER A 37 -31.46 -34.41 12.18
N ASP A 38 -31.70 -35.06 11.04
CA ASP A 38 -32.70 -34.75 10.02
C ASP A 38 -34.13 -34.77 10.58
N MET A 39 -35.04 -33.96 10.00
CA MET A 39 -36.40 -34.42 9.61
C MET A 39 -37.17 -33.34 8.81
N MET A 40 -37.49 -33.69 7.55
CA MET A 40 -38.59 -33.16 6.72
C MET A 40 -39.93 -33.81 7.13
N PRO A 41 -41.13 -33.22 6.88
CA PRO A 41 -41.81 -33.16 5.54
C PRO A 41 -42.49 -31.79 5.27
N GLY A 42 -42.85 -31.31 4.07
CA GLY A 42 -43.43 -31.94 2.89
C GLY A 42 -44.94 -31.62 2.82
N LEU A 43 -45.41 -30.83 1.83
CA LEU A 43 -46.66 -30.98 1.04
C LEU A 43 -47.16 -29.68 0.32
N VAL A 44 -47.13 -29.71 -1.02
CA VAL A 44 -48.26 -29.51 -1.98
C VAL A 44 -48.83 -28.10 -2.30
N THR A 45 -48.50 -27.64 -3.52
CA THR A 45 -49.23 -26.76 -4.49
C THR A 45 -50.58 -27.35 -4.96
N PRO A 46 -51.53 -26.72 -5.72
CA PRO A 46 -51.39 -25.71 -6.82
C PRO A 46 -52.54 -24.63 -6.84
N LEU A 47 -52.75 -23.68 -7.77
CA LEU A 47 -53.17 -23.81 -9.19
C LEU A 47 -53.43 -22.41 -9.86
N VAL A 48 -52.93 -22.23 -11.10
CA VAL A 48 -53.50 -21.60 -12.33
C VAL A 48 -54.24 -20.24 -12.31
N ALA A 49 -53.77 -19.28 -13.16
CA ALA A 49 -54.50 -18.71 -14.33
C ALA A 49 -53.63 -17.70 -15.14
N GLY A 50 -53.57 -17.84 -16.47
CA GLY A 50 -53.13 -16.80 -17.43
C GLY A 50 -54.33 -16.24 -18.21
N PRO A 51 -54.20 -15.82 -19.49
CA PRO A 51 -53.33 -14.80 -20.10
C PRO A 51 -54.16 -13.75 -20.91
N LEU A 52 -53.55 -12.64 -21.38
CA LEU A 52 -54.10 -11.83 -22.48
C LEU A 52 -53.03 -11.30 -23.44
N LYS A 53 -53.22 -11.70 -24.71
CA LYS A 53 -52.79 -11.14 -26.02
C LYS A 53 -53.62 -9.89 -26.35
N ASP A 54 -53.41 -9.01 -27.34
CA ASP A 54 -52.70 -8.97 -28.64
C ASP A 54 -52.63 -7.49 -29.11
N GLY A 55 -51.80 -7.21 -30.12
CA GLY A 55 -52.01 -6.13 -31.12
C GLY A 55 -50.83 -5.17 -31.29
N SER A 56 -49.90 -5.38 -32.24
CA SER A 56 -49.90 -4.88 -33.64
C SER A 56 -49.79 -3.34 -33.72
N ASP A 57 -48.95 -2.68 -34.53
CA ASP A 57 -48.29 -3.06 -35.78
C ASP A 57 -47.33 -1.92 -36.22
N LEU A 58 -46.51 -2.23 -37.23
CA LEU A 58 -45.90 -1.33 -38.24
C LEU A 58 -44.56 -0.61 -37.98
N SER A 59 -43.60 -1.07 -38.78
CA SER A 59 -42.39 -0.46 -39.29
C SER A 59 -42.61 0.87 -40.02
N ILE A 60 -41.55 1.71 -40.07
CA ILE A 60 -40.99 2.41 -41.25
C ILE A 60 -39.86 3.33 -40.76
N SER A 61 -38.65 3.15 -41.29
CA SER A 61 -37.62 4.19 -41.40
C SER A 61 -37.71 4.79 -42.82
N PRO A 62 -37.36 6.07 -43.05
CA PRO A 62 -35.98 6.33 -43.48
C PRO A 62 -35.35 7.69 -43.06
N SER A 63 -34.04 7.64 -42.89
CA SER A 63 -32.97 8.64 -43.15
C SER A 63 -33.19 10.18 -43.10
N ALA A 64 -32.32 10.80 -42.29
CA ALA A 64 -31.46 11.97 -42.54
C ALA A 64 -32.05 13.40 -42.64
N GLN A 65 -31.70 14.29 -41.70
CA GLN A 65 -30.75 15.42 -41.90
C GLN A 65 -30.66 16.37 -40.67
N SER A 66 -29.40 16.73 -40.38
CA SER A 66 -28.86 18.00 -39.85
C SER A 66 -29.62 18.88 -38.83
N GLY A 67 -28.95 19.20 -37.72
CA GLY A 67 -29.21 20.44 -36.97
C GLY A 67 -28.86 20.39 -35.48
N GLY A 68 -27.57 20.29 -35.12
CA GLY A 68 -27.13 20.48 -33.73
C GLY A 68 -26.62 21.90 -33.49
N PRO A 69 -27.04 22.61 -32.42
CA PRO A 69 -26.41 23.86 -32.02
C PRO A 69 -25.16 23.58 -31.17
N VAL A 70 -24.16 24.43 -31.41
CA VAL A 70 -22.84 24.51 -30.78
C VAL A 70 -22.94 24.66 -29.25
N ARG A 71 -22.24 23.81 -28.49
CA ARG A 71 -21.99 23.98 -27.05
C ARG A 71 -20.57 24.47 -26.80
N LEU A 72 -20.48 25.59 -26.10
CA LEU A 72 -19.27 26.25 -25.63
C LEU A 72 -18.73 25.57 -24.35
N LEU A 73 -17.46 25.12 -24.42
CA LEU A 73 -16.32 25.02 -23.45
C LEU A 73 -16.57 24.97 -21.91
N PRO A 74 -15.63 24.36 -21.14
CA PRO A 74 -14.58 25.22 -20.54
C PRO A 74 -13.14 24.68 -20.62
N ARG A 75 -12.25 25.68 -20.74
CA ARG A 75 -10.79 25.66 -20.80
C ARG A 75 -10.14 25.08 -19.53
N ARG A 76 -9.03 24.34 -19.74
CA ARG A 76 -8.02 24.03 -18.72
C ARG A 76 -7.25 25.30 -18.34
N LEU A 77 -7.11 25.54 -17.04
CA LEU A 77 -6.22 26.55 -16.46
C LEU A 77 -4.80 25.99 -16.42
N THR A 78 -3.87 26.65 -17.11
CA THR A 78 -2.42 26.49 -16.95
C THR A 78 -1.87 27.61 -16.08
N PRO A 79 -0.89 27.35 -15.19
CA PRO A 79 -0.27 28.39 -14.40
C PRO A 79 0.71 29.22 -15.25
N LYS A 80 0.61 30.53 -15.05
CA LYS A 80 1.29 31.63 -15.73
C LYS A 80 2.75 31.71 -15.27
N ARG A 81 3.69 31.53 -16.21
CA ARG A 81 5.12 31.85 -16.03
C ARG A 81 5.31 33.34 -16.30
N SER A 82 5.94 34.06 -15.38
CA SER A 82 6.36 35.45 -15.57
C SER A 82 7.57 35.53 -16.48
N SER A 83 7.49 36.40 -17.48
CA SER A 83 8.57 36.83 -18.35
C SER A 83 9.11 38.18 -17.86
N ASP A 84 10.42 38.24 -17.66
CA ASP A 84 11.34 39.34 -18.02
C ASP A 84 12.66 38.56 -18.25
N GLY A 85 13.35 38.57 -19.40
CA GLY A 85 13.60 39.65 -20.33
C GLY A 85 15.12 39.87 -20.32
N ASP A 86 15.87 39.10 -21.11
CA ASP A 86 16.91 39.64 -21.99
C ASP A 86 17.62 38.54 -22.78
N ALA A 87 17.69 38.79 -24.09
CA ALA A 87 18.39 38.02 -25.10
C ALA A 87 19.84 38.46 -25.17
N LEU A 88 20.76 37.54 -25.52
CA LEU A 88 21.84 37.82 -26.45
C LEU A 88 22.26 36.52 -27.15
N ASP A 89 22.18 36.57 -28.48
CA ASP A 89 22.64 35.60 -29.47
C ASP A 89 24.18 35.51 -29.55
N ALA A 90 24.64 34.34 -30.01
CA ALA A 90 25.82 34.02 -30.85
C ALA A 90 26.44 32.70 -30.33
N GLY A 91 26.66 31.65 -31.11
CA GLY A 91 26.95 31.59 -32.54
C GLY A 91 28.31 30.88 -32.71
N LEU A 92 28.24 29.56 -32.89
CA LEU A 92 29.07 28.67 -33.73
C LEU A 92 30.61 28.75 -33.76
N ASP A 93 31.18 27.54 -33.70
CA ASP A 93 32.35 27.00 -34.41
C ASP A 93 33.75 27.56 -34.12
N SER A 94 34.66 26.71 -33.62
CA SER A 94 35.58 25.95 -34.50
C SER A 94 36.63 25.16 -33.73
N ASP A 95 36.86 23.95 -34.22
CA ASP A 95 38.00 23.08 -33.98
C ASP A 95 39.35 23.80 -34.15
N LEU A 96 40.37 23.32 -33.42
CA LEU A 96 41.68 22.90 -33.93
C LEU A 96 42.61 22.59 -32.73
N GLY A 97 42.96 21.32 -32.54
CA GLY A 97 44.22 20.94 -31.90
C GLY A 97 45.31 20.71 -32.95
N PRO A 98 46.41 20.06 -32.60
CA PRO A 98 47.25 20.27 -31.42
C PRO A 98 48.72 20.48 -31.86
N ASP A 99 49.61 20.88 -30.95
CA ASP A 99 51.03 20.60 -31.18
C ASP A 99 51.78 20.25 -29.90
N SER A 100 52.72 19.35 -30.09
CA SER A 100 53.36 18.50 -29.09
C SER A 100 54.88 18.60 -29.18
N GLY A 101 55.54 18.28 -28.07
CA GLY A 101 56.99 18.07 -27.99
C GLY A 101 57.64 18.92 -26.90
N GLY A 102 58.47 18.41 -25.98
CA GLY A 102 59.02 17.08 -25.81
C GLY A 102 60.33 17.19 -25.00
N LYS A 103 60.66 16.11 -24.27
CA LYS A 103 61.99 15.73 -23.72
C LYS A 103 62.53 16.62 -22.57
N ALA A 104 63.37 16.16 -21.63
CA ALA A 104 64.23 14.99 -21.54
C ALA A 104 64.53 14.60 -20.07
N ASP A 105 65.00 13.35 -19.92
CA ASP A 105 65.67 12.70 -18.78
C ASP A 105 66.77 13.50 -18.08
N VAL A 106 67.10 13.12 -16.82
CA VAL A 106 68.38 12.47 -16.42
C VAL A 106 68.45 12.27 -14.88
N ARG A 107 68.96 11.08 -14.47
CA ARG A 107 69.23 10.55 -13.12
C ARG A 107 70.43 11.24 -12.41
N PRO A 108 70.68 10.99 -11.10
CA PRO A 108 71.46 9.82 -10.59
C PRO A 108 70.82 9.14 -9.34
N GLU A 109 70.90 7.81 -9.09
CA GLU A 109 71.96 7.04 -8.38
C GLU A 109 72.50 7.71 -7.10
N ALA A 110 72.73 7.08 -5.95
CA ALA A 110 72.40 5.81 -5.26
C ALA A 110 72.97 6.00 -3.82
N ASP A 111 72.43 5.35 -2.77
CA ASP A 111 73.27 4.68 -1.75
C ASP A 111 72.45 3.98 -0.65
N VAL A 112 73.03 2.87 -0.20
CA VAL A 112 72.55 1.84 0.73
C VAL A 112 73.03 2.14 2.15
N VAL A 113 72.19 1.89 3.18
CA VAL A 113 72.64 1.46 4.52
C VAL A 113 71.57 0.54 5.15
N GLU A 114 71.95 -0.72 5.40
CA GLU A 114 71.29 -1.66 6.32
C GLU A 114 71.53 -1.28 7.78
N MET A 115 70.62 -1.64 8.69
CA MET A 115 70.91 -2.42 9.91
C MET A 115 69.69 -2.49 10.83
N GLY A 116 69.41 -3.68 11.39
CA GLY A 116 68.82 -3.81 12.72
C GLY A 116 67.56 -4.69 12.83
N GLU A 117 67.77 -6.00 12.92
CA GLU A 117 66.80 -6.96 13.42
C GLU A 117 66.31 -6.63 14.84
N SER A 118 65.03 -6.92 15.12
CA SER A 118 64.69 -7.52 16.41
C SER A 118 63.44 -8.39 16.27
N THR A 119 63.66 -9.65 16.63
CA THR A 119 62.76 -10.80 16.60
C THR A 119 61.69 -10.73 17.68
N LEU A 120 60.53 -11.35 17.43
CA LEU A 120 59.86 -12.30 18.34
C LEU A 120 58.64 -12.97 17.65
N THR A 121 58.76 -14.29 17.58
CA THR A 121 57.88 -15.37 17.08
C THR A 121 56.55 -15.48 17.85
N THR A 122 55.38 -15.73 17.22
CA THR A 122 54.76 -17.06 16.88
C THR A 122 53.26 -16.83 16.53
N PRO A 123 52.45 -17.81 16.09
CA PRO A 123 52.61 -18.80 15.03
C PRO A 123 51.58 -18.59 13.88
N SER A 124 51.89 -19.16 12.71
CA SER A 124 51.04 -19.15 11.53
C SER A 124 49.79 -20.03 11.69
N VAL A 125 48.61 -19.44 11.51
CA VAL A 125 47.40 -20.15 11.07
C VAL A 125 47.35 -20.03 9.55
N ILE A 126 47.40 -21.18 8.86
CA ILE A 126 47.22 -21.25 7.40
C ILE A 126 45.72 -21.07 7.13
N LEU A 127 45.33 -19.87 6.70
CA LEU A 127 44.06 -19.58 6.05
C LEU A 127 44.36 -19.17 4.60
N GLY A 128 43.65 -19.78 3.65
CA GLY A 128 43.77 -19.52 2.23
C GLY A 128 43.54 -18.04 1.86
N PRO A 129 43.89 -17.64 0.63
CA PRO A 129 43.95 -16.23 0.27
C PRO A 129 42.57 -15.58 0.32
N PRO A 130 42.37 -14.47 1.05
CA PRO A 130 41.19 -13.65 0.87
C PRO A 130 41.25 -12.98 -0.51
N VAL A 131 40.19 -13.22 -1.28
CA VAL A 131 39.90 -12.57 -2.57
C VAL A 131 39.71 -11.07 -2.34
N GLY A 132 40.53 -10.26 -3.02
CA GLY A 132 40.20 -8.91 -3.45
C GLY A 132 40.04 -7.83 -2.37
N ALA A 133 41.12 -7.46 -1.69
CA ALA A 133 41.23 -6.10 -1.14
C ALA A 133 41.60 -5.14 -2.29
N ASP A 134 40.63 -4.32 -2.71
CA ASP A 134 40.88 -3.22 -3.63
C ASP A 134 41.97 -2.29 -3.04
N ARG A 135 42.97 -2.01 -3.88
CA ARG A 135 44.16 -1.25 -3.52
C ARG A 135 43.79 0.21 -3.28
N PHE A 136 43.75 0.65 -2.02
CA PHE A 136 43.87 2.08 -1.70
C PHE A 136 45.28 2.54 -2.05
N LYS A 137 45.44 3.24 -3.19
CA LYS A 137 46.62 4.08 -3.43
C LYS A 137 46.45 5.36 -2.62
N LEU A 138 47.12 5.46 -1.47
CA LEU A 138 47.46 6.77 -0.92
C LEU A 138 48.49 7.41 -1.85
N LEU A 139 48.08 8.44 -2.59
CA LEU A 139 49.02 9.38 -3.18
C LEU A 139 49.48 10.31 -2.05
N ALA A 140 50.77 10.23 -1.70
CA ALA A 140 51.37 11.19 -0.80
C ALA A 140 51.41 12.57 -1.49
N ALA A 141 51.02 13.62 -0.76
CA ALA A 141 51.17 14.99 -1.21
C ALA A 141 52.67 15.35 -1.33
N PRO A 142 53.06 16.25 -2.26
CA PRO A 142 54.42 16.77 -2.29
C PRO A 142 54.71 17.52 -0.99
N PRO A 143 55.94 17.45 -0.45
CA PRO A 143 56.26 18.13 0.80
C PRO A 143 56.26 19.65 0.57
N GLY A 144 55.37 20.38 1.27
CA GLY A 144 55.41 21.85 1.32
C GLY A 144 54.10 22.62 1.15
N GLY A 145 52.92 21.99 1.19
CA GLY A 145 51.63 22.70 1.16
C GLY A 145 50.80 22.46 2.42
N GLU A 146 50.81 23.41 3.36
CA GLU A 146 49.79 23.47 4.41
C GLU A 146 48.44 23.89 3.79
N GLY A 147 47.37 23.19 4.17
CA GLY A 147 46.01 23.72 4.11
C GLY A 147 45.32 23.66 2.75
N SER A 148 44.85 22.48 2.35
CA SER A 148 43.59 22.26 1.61
C SER A 148 43.57 20.79 1.17
N GLY A 149 43.12 19.91 2.08
CA GLY A 149 42.79 18.54 1.71
C GLY A 149 41.54 18.57 0.85
N ILE A 150 41.68 18.76 -0.46
CA ILE A 150 40.63 18.42 -1.41
C ILE A 150 40.49 16.90 -1.33
N GLN A 151 39.55 16.42 -0.52
CA GLN A 151 39.06 15.05 -0.60
C GLN A 151 38.34 14.92 -1.94
N VAL A 152 39.07 14.46 -2.94
CA VAL A 152 38.45 13.89 -4.14
C VAL A 152 37.89 12.53 -3.71
N GLY A 153 36.71 12.56 -3.07
CA GLY A 153 35.86 11.39 -3.01
C GLY A 153 35.54 11.00 -4.43
N VAL A 154 35.95 9.81 -4.85
CA VAL A 154 35.37 9.18 -6.04
C VAL A 154 33.87 9.24 -5.81
N LEU A 155 33.14 9.98 -6.67
CA LEU A 155 31.67 9.98 -6.65
C LEU A 155 31.25 8.52 -6.65
N GLY A 156 30.79 8.03 -5.50
CA GLY A 156 30.35 6.67 -5.33
C GLY A 156 29.28 6.40 -6.38
N ARG A 157 29.30 5.20 -6.98
CA ARG A 157 28.24 4.79 -7.89
C ARG A 157 26.91 5.03 -7.18
N VAL A 158 25.99 5.72 -7.86
CA VAL A 158 24.63 5.89 -7.36
C VAL A 158 24.07 4.49 -7.08
N ASP A 159 23.77 4.21 -5.80
CA ASP A 159 23.19 2.93 -5.39
C ASP A 159 21.85 2.76 -6.13
N GLU A 160 21.64 1.63 -6.77
CA GLU A 160 20.42 1.31 -7.52
C GLU A 160 19.15 1.41 -6.65
N ALA A 161 19.28 1.22 -5.34
CA ALA A 161 18.19 1.39 -4.39
C ALA A 161 17.74 2.86 -4.24
N SER A 162 18.51 3.82 -4.76
CA SER A 162 18.18 5.24 -4.64
C SER A 162 17.12 5.73 -5.62
N VAL A 163 16.79 4.91 -6.63
CA VAL A 163 15.81 5.26 -7.67
C VAL A 163 14.40 5.31 -7.09
N GLY A 164 13.54 6.19 -7.58
CA GLY A 164 12.14 6.30 -7.13
C GLY A 164 11.26 6.95 -8.18
N LEU A 165 9.95 6.96 -7.92
CA LEU A 165 8.94 7.66 -8.74
C LEU A 165 8.43 8.95 -8.07
N PHE A 166 8.59 9.08 -6.75
CA PHE A 166 8.15 10.27 -6.01
C PHE A 166 9.35 11.08 -5.54
N SER A 167 9.41 12.33 -6.00
CA SER A 167 10.20 13.37 -5.36
C SER A 167 9.45 13.90 -4.13
N GLU A 168 10.11 14.68 -3.28
CA GLU A 168 9.43 15.35 -2.15
C GLU A 168 8.29 16.26 -2.61
N GLN A 169 8.43 16.90 -3.78
CA GLN A 169 7.40 17.77 -4.36
C GLN A 169 6.16 16.98 -4.83
N ASP A 170 6.35 15.70 -5.15
CA ASP A 170 5.29 14.78 -5.60
C ASP A 170 4.77 13.90 -4.44
N GLY A 171 5.06 14.27 -3.19
CA GLY A 171 4.60 13.56 -1.98
C GLY A 171 5.55 12.47 -1.46
N GLY A 172 6.74 12.34 -2.03
CA GLY A 172 7.80 11.46 -1.53
C GLY A 172 8.37 11.91 -0.19
N LEU A 173 9.12 11.03 0.47
CA LEU A 173 9.65 11.23 1.83
C LEU A 173 10.95 12.04 1.89
N GLY A 174 11.44 12.52 0.74
CA GLY A 174 12.64 13.33 0.63
C GLY A 174 13.92 12.54 0.43
N ALA A 175 14.90 13.18 -0.21
CA ALA A 175 16.15 12.52 -0.60
C ALA A 175 16.97 12.01 0.59
N THR A 176 16.79 12.63 1.76
CA THR A 176 17.52 12.36 3.01
C THR A 176 16.72 11.52 4.01
N MET A 177 15.62 10.87 3.61
CA MET A 177 14.77 10.11 4.55
C MET A 177 15.53 9.05 5.37
N TRP A 178 16.64 8.54 4.85
CA TRP A 178 17.51 7.53 5.48
C TRP A 178 18.75 8.10 6.17
N GLN A 179 18.83 9.42 6.32
CA GLN A 179 19.98 10.05 6.96
C GLN A 179 20.12 9.58 8.42
N GLY A 180 21.28 8.99 8.73
CA GLY A 180 21.56 8.44 10.07
C GLY A 180 20.88 7.11 10.38
N THR A 181 20.29 6.45 9.37
CA THR A 181 19.69 5.12 9.49
C THR A 181 20.66 4.04 9.00
N ASP A 182 20.78 2.97 9.79
CA ASP A 182 21.59 1.80 9.42
C ASP A 182 20.86 0.97 8.35
N ARG A 183 21.59 0.60 7.31
CA ARG A 183 21.11 -0.26 6.23
C ARG A 183 20.52 -1.59 6.71
N VAL A 184 21.11 -2.25 7.71
CA VAL A 184 20.63 -3.54 8.22
C VAL A 184 19.22 -3.40 8.78
N LEU A 185 18.96 -2.32 9.52
CA LEU A 185 17.64 -2.04 10.08
C LEU A 185 16.58 -1.89 8.98
N VAL A 186 16.91 -1.20 7.89
CA VAL A 186 15.98 -1.04 6.76
C VAL A 186 15.74 -2.37 6.04
N GLU A 187 16.79 -3.17 5.83
CA GLU A 187 16.67 -4.49 5.21
C GLU A 187 15.79 -5.43 6.06
N GLU A 188 15.95 -5.44 7.39
CA GLU A 188 15.14 -6.23 8.32
C GLU A 188 13.69 -5.74 8.37
N GLY A 189 13.46 -4.45 8.59
CA GLY A 189 12.09 -3.93 8.63
C GLY A 189 11.35 -4.07 7.30
N LEU A 190 12.05 -4.01 6.16
CA LEU A 190 11.46 -4.33 4.87
C LEU A 190 11.13 -5.81 4.71
N LEU A 191 11.80 -6.74 5.40
CA LEU A 191 11.39 -8.15 5.38
C LEU A 191 10.10 -8.34 6.18
N ASP A 192 10.06 -7.75 7.38
CA ASP A 192 8.95 -7.88 8.33
C ASP A 192 7.68 -7.13 7.90
N LEU A 193 7.81 -6.14 7.01
CA LEU A 193 6.67 -5.35 6.53
C LEU A 193 5.61 -6.21 5.83
N ALA A 194 4.49 -6.44 6.50
CA ALA A 194 3.32 -7.11 5.93
C ALA A 194 2.59 -6.17 4.96
N VAL A 195 2.39 -6.59 3.71
CA VAL A 195 1.61 -5.86 2.70
C VAL A 195 0.58 -6.78 2.04
N PRO A 196 -0.61 -6.28 1.67
CA PRO A 196 -1.10 -4.91 1.86
C PRO A 196 -1.52 -4.63 3.32
N LEU A 197 -1.43 -3.37 3.74
CA LEU A 197 -1.96 -2.94 5.04
C LEU A 197 -3.45 -2.61 4.94
N GLU A 198 -4.15 -2.71 6.07
CA GLU A 198 -5.52 -2.25 6.22
C GLU A 198 -5.57 -0.71 6.25
N GLY A 199 -6.64 -0.09 5.74
CA GLY A 199 -6.78 1.38 5.66
C GLY A 199 -6.19 2.00 4.38
N ARG A 200 -6.79 3.11 3.92
CA ARG A 200 -6.37 3.81 2.70
C ARG A 200 -5.08 4.60 2.92
N SER A 201 -4.98 5.26 4.07
CA SER A 201 -3.83 6.08 4.45
C SER A 201 -2.55 5.25 4.56
N LEU A 202 -2.63 4.05 5.16
CA LEU A 202 -1.48 3.14 5.28
C LEU A 202 -1.06 2.56 3.93
N GLN A 203 -2.01 2.23 3.05
CA GLN A 203 -1.69 1.78 1.69
C GLN A 203 -1.01 2.89 0.88
N ASP A 204 -1.51 4.12 0.94
CA ASP A 204 -0.90 5.26 0.26
C ASP A 204 0.49 5.59 0.84
N LEU A 205 0.64 5.58 2.18
CA LEU A 205 1.94 5.80 2.83
C LEU A 205 2.94 4.71 2.47
N THR A 206 2.52 3.44 2.42
CA THR A 206 3.36 2.31 1.98
C THR A 206 3.83 2.50 0.54
N ARG A 207 2.91 2.87 -0.36
CA ARG A 207 3.23 3.16 -1.76
C ARG A 207 4.26 4.29 -1.87
N ARG A 208 4.05 5.41 -1.17
CA ARG A 208 4.97 6.55 -1.20
C ARG A 208 6.32 6.21 -0.56
N PHE A 209 6.32 5.45 0.54
CA PHE A 209 7.52 4.94 1.19
C PHE A 209 8.38 4.09 0.25
N LEU A 210 7.77 3.11 -0.42
CA LEU A 210 8.47 2.18 -1.33
C LEU A 210 8.84 2.81 -2.69
N LEU A 211 8.33 4.00 -3.03
CA LEU A 211 8.59 4.65 -4.32
C LEU A 211 9.24 6.02 -4.18
N SER A 212 9.63 6.43 -2.98
CA SER A 212 10.38 7.66 -2.75
C SER A 212 11.78 7.56 -3.33
N THR A 213 12.19 8.60 -4.05
CA THR A 213 13.59 8.78 -4.47
C THR A 213 14.39 9.25 -3.26
N ALA A 214 15.35 8.44 -2.80
CA ALA A 214 16.13 8.71 -1.60
C ALA A 214 17.53 8.15 -1.71
N THR A 215 18.54 8.81 -1.15
CA THR A 215 19.86 8.19 -1.01
C THR A 215 19.73 6.94 -0.14
N ALA A 216 20.24 5.81 -0.64
CA ALA A 216 20.19 4.54 0.10
C ALA A 216 20.83 4.68 1.49
N PRO A 217 20.31 3.98 2.53
CA PRO A 217 20.90 4.00 3.85
C PRO A 217 22.35 3.51 3.82
N GLY A 218 23.20 4.18 4.59
CA GLY A 218 24.59 3.77 4.77
C GLY A 218 24.73 2.61 5.77
N GLY A 219 25.88 1.94 5.76
CA GLY A 219 26.16 0.83 6.67
C GLY A 219 26.54 -0.46 5.95
N VAL A 220 26.80 -1.50 6.72
CA VAL A 220 27.15 -2.83 6.20
C VAL A 220 25.88 -3.48 5.65
N THR A 221 25.97 -4.07 4.46
CA THR A 221 24.88 -4.88 3.91
C THR A 221 25.03 -6.34 4.34
N GLN A 222 23.91 -7.03 4.59
CA GLN A 222 23.89 -8.48 4.80
C GLN A 222 23.94 -9.27 3.46
N GLY A 223 24.37 -8.62 2.38
CA GLY A 223 24.37 -9.19 1.03
C GLY A 223 23.01 -9.15 0.34
N ARG A 224 22.01 -8.47 0.92
CA ARG A 224 20.66 -8.34 0.36
C ARG A 224 20.56 -7.13 -0.57
N SER A 225 19.84 -7.29 -1.68
CA SER A 225 19.48 -6.16 -2.52
C SER A 225 18.28 -5.42 -1.92
N LEU A 226 18.54 -4.20 -1.45
CA LEU A 226 17.52 -3.30 -0.90
C LEU A 226 16.47 -2.94 -1.95
N LEU A 227 16.88 -2.82 -3.22
CA LEU A 227 15.97 -2.65 -4.33
C LEU A 227 15.09 -3.89 -4.52
N ALA A 228 15.64 -5.11 -4.43
CA ALA A 228 14.84 -6.33 -4.54
C ALA A 228 13.74 -6.40 -3.47
N LEU A 229 14.07 -6.15 -2.19
CA LEU A 229 13.09 -6.13 -1.10
C LEU A 229 11.97 -5.12 -1.36
N ARG A 230 12.33 -3.93 -1.84
CA ARG A 230 11.36 -2.88 -2.16
C ARG A 230 10.43 -3.27 -3.31
N LEU A 231 10.98 -3.82 -4.39
CA LEU A 231 10.19 -4.30 -5.53
C LEU A 231 9.29 -5.48 -5.15
N GLU A 232 9.77 -6.36 -4.27
CA GLU A 232 8.98 -7.45 -3.71
C GLU A 232 7.77 -6.92 -2.95
N LYS A 233 7.94 -5.95 -2.05
CA LYS A 233 6.80 -5.35 -1.33
C LYS A 233 5.85 -4.60 -2.25
N LEU A 234 6.35 -3.93 -3.29
CA LEU A 234 5.50 -3.30 -4.31
C LEU A 234 4.67 -4.33 -5.07
N ASN A 235 5.28 -5.44 -5.50
CA ASN A 235 4.57 -6.54 -6.11
C ASN A 235 3.57 -7.13 -5.11
N ALA A 236 3.95 -7.49 -3.89
CA ALA A 236 3.03 -8.04 -2.90
C ALA A 236 1.83 -7.11 -2.59
N ALA A 237 2.01 -5.79 -2.69
CA ALA A 237 0.93 -4.79 -2.60
C ALA A 237 0.08 -4.63 -3.89
N GLY A 238 0.35 -5.41 -4.94
CA GLY A 238 -0.34 -5.34 -6.24
C GLY A 238 0.18 -4.27 -7.21
N LEU A 239 1.23 -3.53 -6.85
CA LEU A 239 1.69 -2.32 -7.53
C LEU A 239 2.69 -2.61 -8.67
N SER A 240 2.52 -3.73 -9.37
CA SER A 240 3.40 -4.17 -10.47
C SER A 240 3.53 -3.14 -11.60
N ASP A 241 2.49 -2.37 -11.90
CA ASP A 241 2.60 -1.27 -12.88
C ASP A 241 3.59 -0.19 -12.44
N GLN A 242 3.63 0.13 -11.14
CA GLN A 242 4.58 1.11 -10.60
C GLN A 242 6.02 0.57 -10.64
N VAL A 243 6.22 -0.73 -10.37
CA VAL A 243 7.53 -1.39 -10.57
C VAL A 243 7.97 -1.28 -12.04
N ARG A 244 7.07 -1.59 -12.97
CA ARG A 244 7.31 -1.50 -14.42
C ARG A 244 7.67 -0.08 -14.85
N ARG A 245 6.93 0.94 -14.39
CA ARG A 245 7.22 2.36 -14.64
C ARG A 245 8.57 2.78 -14.07
N LEU A 246 8.86 2.40 -12.83
CA LEU A 246 10.14 2.69 -12.18
C LEU A 246 11.31 2.15 -12.99
N VAL A 247 11.26 0.88 -13.40
CA VAL A 247 12.33 0.23 -14.18
C VAL A 247 12.53 0.91 -15.53
N ARG A 248 11.45 1.25 -16.23
CA ARG A 248 11.51 1.96 -17.52
C ARG A 248 12.14 3.36 -17.38
N GLN A 249 11.93 4.04 -16.25
CA GLN A 249 12.48 5.37 -15.99
C GLN A 249 13.93 5.32 -15.48
N ALA A 250 14.25 4.36 -14.61
CA ALA A 250 15.53 4.28 -13.92
C ALA A 250 16.70 3.83 -14.81
N GLY A 251 16.42 3.07 -15.88
CA GLY A 251 17.46 2.61 -16.81
C GLY A 251 18.53 1.74 -16.13
N LEU A 252 18.10 0.78 -15.30
CA LEU A 252 18.98 -0.07 -14.50
C LEU A 252 19.93 -0.88 -15.38
N LYS A 253 21.26 -0.71 -15.18
CA LYS A 253 22.30 -1.33 -16.05
C LYS A 253 22.87 -2.63 -15.52
N ARG A 254 22.94 -2.78 -14.19
CA ARG A 254 23.35 -4.00 -13.49
C ARG A 254 22.45 -4.11 -12.28
N ILE A 255 21.81 -5.25 -12.12
CA ILE A 255 20.86 -5.52 -11.05
C ILE A 255 21.20 -6.86 -10.40
N ALA A 256 20.87 -7.01 -9.12
CA ALA A 256 20.97 -8.29 -8.44
C ALA A 256 19.97 -9.31 -9.03
N PRO A 257 20.25 -10.62 -8.98
CA PRO A 257 19.32 -11.66 -9.45
C PRO A 257 17.93 -11.56 -8.83
N GLU A 258 17.83 -11.29 -7.52
CA GLU A 258 16.58 -11.12 -6.79
C GLU A 258 15.78 -9.93 -7.31
N THR A 259 16.47 -8.83 -7.65
CA THR A 259 15.85 -7.67 -8.29
C THR A 259 15.27 -8.07 -9.65
N SER A 260 16.03 -8.84 -10.44
CA SER A 260 15.59 -9.32 -11.76
C SER A 260 14.32 -10.18 -11.67
N VAL A 261 14.20 -11.05 -10.65
CA VAL A 261 12.99 -11.82 -10.38
C VAL A 261 11.78 -10.91 -10.19
N GLN A 262 11.90 -9.88 -9.34
CA GLN A 262 10.79 -8.99 -9.04
C GLN A 262 10.38 -8.14 -10.25
N ILE A 263 11.34 -7.73 -11.09
CA ILE A 263 11.06 -7.03 -12.33
C ILE A 263 10.34 -7.95 -13.32
N ALA A 264 10.84 -9.16 -13.55
CA ALA A 264 10.18 -10.11 -14.45
C ALA A 264 8.72 -10.39 -14.03
N ARG A 265 8.46 -10.61 -12.74
CA ARG A 265 7.11 -10.75 -12.17
C ARG A 265 6.22 -9.54 -12.48
N ALA A 266 6.73 -8.33 -12.27
CA ALA A 266 6.00 -7.11 -12.53
C ALA A 266 5.63 -6.95 -14.02
N PHE A 267 6.56 -7.26 -14.93
CA PHE A 267 6.30 -7.19 -16.37
C PHE A 267 5.29 -8.26 -16.83
N LEU A 268 5.38 -9.49 -16.31
CA LEU A 268 4.38 -10.53 -16.55
C LEU A 268 2.98 -10.10 -16.07
N ALA A 269 2.87 -9.49 -14.90
CA ALA A 269 1.60 -9.01 -14.35
C ALA A 269 0.91 -7.95 -15.25
N ASN A 270 1.71 -7.22 -16.02
CA ASN A 270 1.24 -6.20 -16.96
C ASN A 270 1.10 -6.73 -18.40
N GLY A 271 1.32 -8.03 -18.64
CA GLY A 271 1.23 -8.63 -19.97
C GLY A 271 2.44 -8.37 -20.87
N ASP A 272 3.51 -7.74 -20.37
CA ASP A 272 4.72 -7.41 -21.12
C ASP A 272 5.67 -8.63 -21.20
N LYS A 273 5.18 -9.75 -21.77
CA LYS A 273 5.81 -11.07 -21.76
C LYS A 273 7.24 -11.07 -22.36
N VAL A 274 7.42 -10.42 -23.50
CA VAL A 274 8.73 -10.35 -24.19
C VAL A 274 9.74 -9.54 -23.37
N ASP A 275 9.30 -8.44 -22.77
CA ASP A 275 10.16 -7.61 -21.92
C ASP A 275 10.54 -8.36 -20.64
N ALA A 276 9.62 -9.12 -20.05
CA ALA A 276 9.92 -9.98 -18.89
C ALA A 276 11.03 -10.98 -19.20
N CYS A 277 11.03 -11.60 -20.39
CA CYS A 277 12.07 -12.54 -20.80
C CYS A 277 13.47 -11.92 -20.95
N ARG A 278 13.60 -10.61 -21.16
CA ARG A 278 14.92 -9.96 -21.25
C ARG A 278 15.68 -9.99 -19.91
N PHE A 279 14.95 -10.06 -18.81
CA PHE A 279 15.51 -10.10 -17.46
C PHE A 279 16.13 -11.46 -17.08
N LEU A 280 15.93 -12.50 -17.90
CA LEU A 280 16.68 -13.77 -17.76
C LEU A 280 18.20 -13.57 -17.83
N SER A 281 18.69 -12.59 -18.58
CA SER A 281 20.13 -12.32 -18.74
C SER A 281 20.83 -11.91 -17.43
N ALA A 282 20.09 -11.45 -16.42
CA ALA A 282 20.60 -11.07 -15.12
C ALA A 282 20.44 -12.19 -14.06
N LEU A 283 19.90 -13.35 -14.45
CA LEU A 283 19.70 -14.50 -13.56
C LEU A 283 20.81 -15.54 -13.73
N PRO A 284 21.20 -16.27 -12.67
CA PRO A 284 22.23 -17.29 -12.76
C PRO A 284 21.77 -18.49 -13.59
N ALA A 285 22.63 -18.98 -14.48
CA ALA A 285 22.38 -20.21 -15.21
C ALA A 285 22.59 -21.42 -14.29
N GLY A 286 21.51 -21.97 -13.73
CA GLY A 286 21.54 -23.13 -12.85
C GLY A 286 21.33 -22.78 -11.37
N GLY A 287 21.79 -23.65 -10.47
CA GLY A 287 21.52 -23.56 -9.03
C GLY A 287 20.68 -24.72 -8.50
N ASP A 288 20.52 -24.72 -7.17
CA ASP A 288 19.68 -25.66 -6.42
C ASP A 288 18.22 -25.20 -6.46
N VAL A 289 17.41 -25.82 -7.31
CA VAL A 289 16.00 -25.42 -7.49
C VAL A 289 15.10 -25.80 -6.30
N VAL A 290 15.61 -26.58 -5.34
CA VAL A 290 14.86 -26.96 -4.14
C VAL A 290 15.09 -25.94 -3.02
N GLY A 291 16.34 -25.55 -2.79
CA GLY A 291 16.73 -24.63 -1.73
C GLY A 291 16.77 -23.14 -2.13
N ASP A 292 16.87 -22.82 -3.43
CA ASP A 292 17.03 -21.46 -3.94
C ASP A 292 15.83 -21.01 -4.79
N PRO A 293 14.98 -20.09 -4.28
CA PRO A 293 13.85 -19.53 -5.00
C PRO A 293 14.23 -18.82 -6.31
N VAL A 294 15.43 -18.22 -6.39
CA VAL A 294 15.92 -17.56 -7.60
C VAL A 294 16.26 -18.61 -8.66
N ALA A 295 16.95 -19.69 -8.30
CA ALA A 295 17.23 -20.81 -9.21
C ALA A 295 15.93 -21.47 -9.72
N ALA A 296 14.97 -21.72 -8.81
CA ALA A 296 13.67 -22.27 -9.15
C ALA A 296 12.89 -21.37 -10.13
N PHE A 297 12.85 -20.06 -9.86
CA PHE A 297 12.22 -19.08 -10.75
C PHE A 297 12.93 -19.00 -12.10
N THR A 298 14.27 -19.01 -12.11
CA THR A 298 15.07 -18.95 -13.34
C THR A 298 14.78 -20.14 -14.25
N MET A 299 14.66 -21.34 -13.68
CA MET A 299 14.29 -22.55 -14.44
C MET A 299 12.89 -22.40 -15.07
N LYS A 300 11.90 -21.96 -14.29
CA LYS A 300 10.53 -21.72 -14.78
C LYS A 300 10.48 -20.68 -15.90
N MET A 301 11.15 -19.54 -15.69
CA MET A 301 11.23 -18.46 -16.69
C MET A 301 11.96 -18.91 -17.95
N THR A 302 13.02 -19.71 -17.84
CA THR A 302 13.78 -20.20 -19.00
C THR A 302 12.90 -21.04 -19.91
N ALA A 303 12.19 -22.03 -19.34
CA ALA A 303 11.26 -22.87 -20.08
C ALA A 303 10.13 -22.05 -20.70
N TYR A 304 9.55 -21.10 -19.95
CA TYR A 304 8.52 -20.19 -20.44
C TYR A 304 9.00 -19.34 -21.63
N CYS A 305 10.19 -18.74 -21.53
CA CYS A 305 10.74 -17.88 -22.58
C CYS A 305 11.11 -18.66 -23.85
N GLN A 306 11.59 -19.91 -23.73
CA GLN A 306 11.79 -20.81 -24.87
C GLN A 306 10.45 -21.14 -25.54
N MET A 307 9.42 -21.47 -24.76
CA MET A 307 8.08 -21.77 -25.26
C MET A 307 7.48 -20.59 -26.03
N ILE A 308 7.43 -19.38 -25.45
CA ILE A 308 6.86 -18.22 -26.16
C ILE A 308 7.74 -17.75 -27.33
N GLY A 309 9.02 -18.13 -27.33
CA GLY A 309 9.94 -17.97 -28.46
C GLY A 309 9.70 -18.98 -29.61
N GLY A 310 8.83 -19.96 -29.41
CA GLY A 310 8.50 -21.00 -30.41
C GLY A 310 9.41 -22.23 -30.37
N ASP A 311 10.34 -22.32 -29.41
CA ASP A 311 11.25 -23.46 -29.25
C ASP A 311 10.70 -24.44 -28.20
N GLY A 312 9.65 -25.18 -28.59
CA GLY A 312 9.02 -26.19 -27.74
C GLY A 312 9.97 -27.34 -27.36
N VAL A 313 10.94 -27.67 -28.22
CA VAL A 313 11.93 -28.73 -27.96
C VAL A 313 12.86 -28.31 -26.83
N ALA A 314 13.43 -27.10 -26.90
CA ALA A 314 14.27 -26.58 -25.83
C ALA A 314 13.47 -26.39 -24.53
N ALA A 315 12.22 -25.92 -24.63
CA ALA A 315 11.35 -25.78 -23.47
C ALA A 315 11.13 -27.14 -22.77
N ASN A 316 10.78 -28.19 -23.52
CA ASN A 316 10.59 -29.52 -22.96
C ASN A 316 11.87 -30.10 -22.33
N LEU A 317 13.05 -29.88 -22.93
CA LEU A 317 14.33 -30.25 -22.32
C LEU A 317 14.56 -29.53 -20.98
N THR A 318 14.23 -28.23 -20.90
CA THR A 318 14.32 -27.46 -19.65
C THR A 318 13.33 -27.99 -18.61
N LEU A 319 12.11 -28.39 -19.02
CA LEU A 319 11.13 -29.00 -18.10
C LEU A 319 11.63 -30.35 -17.54
N ASP A 320 12.24 -31.19 -18.38
CA ASP A 320 12.80 -32.46 -17.95
C ASP A 320 13.95 -32.25 -16.96
N LEU A 321 14.88 -31.34 -17.26
CA LEU A 321 15.94 -30.94 -16.33
C LEU A 321 15.39 -30.40 -15.01
N ALA A 322 14.31 -29.62 -15.05
CA ALA A 322 13.67 -29.09 -13.85
C ALA A 322 13.12 -30.22 -12.96
N ARG A 323 12.49 -31.25 -13.55
CA ARG A 323 12.01 -32.43 -12.83
C ARG A 323 13.16 -33.24 -12.24
N GLU A 324 14.22 -33.48 -13.01
CA GLU A 324 15.41 -34.19 -12.55
C GLU A 324 16.09 -33.49 -11.37
N LYS A 325 16.11 -32.15 -11.39
CA LYS A 325 16.63 -31.33 -10.28
C LYS A 325 15.67 -31.24 -9.09
N GLY A 326 14.50 -31.87 -9.14
CA GLY A 326 13.56 -31.93 -8.02
C GLY A 326 12.68 -30.69 -7.85
N LEU A 327 12.46 -29.88 -8.89
CA LEU A 327 11.52 -28.76 -8.81
C LEU A 327 10.10 -29.29 -8.59
N ASP A 328 9.54 -29.07 -7.41
CA ASP A 328 8.15 -29.44 -7.09
C ASP A 328 7.17 -28.35 -7.55
N ALA A 329 6.67 -28.48 -8.78
CA ALA A 329 5.75 -27.51 -9.37
C ALA A 329 4.74 -28.19 -10.33
N PRO A 330 3.83 -29.05 -9.82
CA PRO A 330 2.94 -29.86 -10.66
C PRO A 330 2.04 -29.02 -11.57
N LEU A 331 1.45 -27.93 -11.06
CA LEU A 331 0.63 -27.04 -11.89
C LEU A 331 1.44 -26.39 -13.02
N PHE A 332 2.67 -25.95 -12.74
CA PHE A 332 3.58 -25.38 -13.74
C PHE A 332 3.83 -26.39 -14.87
N PHE A 333 4.21 -27.63 -14.55
CA PHE A 333 4.45 -28.65 -15.56
C PHE A 333 3.21 -28.99 -16.38
N ALA A 334 2.03 -29.07 -15.73
CA ALA A 334 0.78 -29.37 -16.42
C ALA A 334 0.38 -28.27 -17.40
N LEU A 335 0.48 -26.99 -17.00
CA LEU A 335 0.15 -25.87 -17.87
C LEU A 335 1.17 -25.71 -19.01
N MET A 336 2.45 -25.95 -18.75
CA MET A 336 3.49 -25.94 -19.79
C MET A 336 3.28 -27.06 -20.82
N ALA A 337 2.99 -28.30 -20.38
CA ALA A 337 2.67 -29.40 -21.29
C ALA A 337 1.43 -29.10 -22.15
N LYS A 338 0.43 -28.43 -21.55
CA LYS A 338 -0.75 -27.99 -22.30
C LYS A 338 -0.42 -26.91 -23.32
N ALA A 339 0.41 -25.95 -22.96
CA ALA A 339 0.77 -24.82 -23.81
C ALA A 339 1.71 -25.23 -24.96
N ILE A 340 2.66 -26.14 -24.73
CA ILE A 340 3.63 -26.61 -25.74
C ILE A 340 3.01 -27.71 -26.61
N ASP A 341 2.51 -28.78 -26.00
CA ASP A 341 2.15 -30.03 -26.69
C ASP A 341 0.63 -30.23 -26.82
N GLY A 342 -0.18 -29.35 -26.23
CA GLY A 342 -1.64 -29.50 -26.20
C GLY A 342 -2.15 -30.56 -25.22
N ILE A 343 -1.25 -31.18 -24.43
CA ILE A 343 -1.54 -32.28 -23.52
C ILE A 343 -2.09 -31.73 -22.20
N THR A 344 -3.31 -32.14 -21.84
CA THR A 344 -3.89 -31.80 -20.54
C THR A 344 -3.45 -32.83 -19.50
N LEU A 345 -2.71 -32.38 -18.48
CA LEU A 345 -2.32 -33.21 -17.35
C LEU A 345 -3.12 -32.80 -16.10
N PRO A 346 -3.55 -33.76 -15.26
CA PRO A 346 -4.14 -33.43 -13.97
C PRO A 346 -3.06 -32.84 -13.05
N ALA A 347 -3.35 -31.70 -12.45
CA ALA A 347 -2.52 -31.10 -11.41
C ALA A 347 -3.40 -30.36 -10.41
N GLN A 348 -3.06 -30.47 -9.13
CA GLN A 348 -3.70 -29.68 -8.10
C GLN A 348 -3.16 -28.25 -8.13
N ALA A 349 -4.05 -27.27 -8.14
CA ALA A 349 -3.66 -25.87 -8.02
C ALA A 349 -3.19 -25.58 -6.57
N PRO A 350 -2.06 -24.87 -6.38
CA PRO A 350 -1.58 -24.48 -5.06
C PRO A 350 -2.58 -23.56 -4.36
N GLU A 351 -2.57 -23.52 -3.03
CA GLU A 351 -3.48 -22.67 -2.24
C GLU A 351 -3.48 -21.22 -2.73
N LYS A 352 -2.29 -20.66 -2.94
CA LYS A 352 -2.07 -19.34 -3.51
C LYS A 352 -1.58 -19.42 -4.96
N LEU A 353 -2.23 -18.70 -5.87
CA LEU A 353 -1.84 -18.60 -7.27
C LEU A 353 -1.03 -17.33 -7.53
N THR A 354 0.09 -17.49 -8.22
CA THR A 354 0.94 -16.37 -8.62
C THR A 354 0.50 -15.79 -9.96
N VAL A 355 0.98 -14.58 -10.28
CA VAL A 355 0.83 -14.02 -11.65
C VAL A 355 1.43 -14.94 -12.70
N PHE A 356 2.52 -15.63 -12.40
CA PHE A 356 3.15 -16.55 -13.34
C PHE A 356 2.21 -17.69 -13.70
N ASP A 357 1.49 -18.23 -12.71
CA ASP A 357 0.47 -19.26 -12.93
C ASP A 357 -0.67 -18.75 -13.80
N LEU A 358 -1.16 -17.52 -13.54
CA LEU A 358 -2.20 -16.89 -14.36
C LEU A 358 -1.78 -16.71 -15.83
N VAL A 359 -0.53 -16.29 -16.06
CA VAL A 359 0.02 -16.18 -17.41
C VAL A 359 0.02 -17.55 -18.09
N LEU A 360 0.42 -18.61 -17.38
CA LEU A 360 0.41 -19.95 -17.94
C LEU A 360 -1.00 -20.50 -18.23
N PHE A 361 -2.01 -20.18 -17.42
CA PHE A 361 -3.41 -20.49 -17.76
C PHE A 361 -3.81 -19.84 -19.10
N ASP A 362 -3.43 -18.58 -19.32
CA ASP A 362 -3.69 -17.86 -20.57
C ASP A 362 -2.99 -18.52 -21.76
N GLU A 363 -1.70 -18.86 -21.64
CA GLU A 363 -0.91 -19.54 -22.68
C GLU A 363 -1.47 -20.93 -23.00
N ALA A 364 -1.80 -21.72 -21.97
CA ALA A 364 -2.42 -23.03 -22.10
C ALA A 364 -3.84 -22.98 -22.65
N ARG A 365 -4.41 -21.77 -22.80
CA ARG A 365 -5.81 -21.50 -23.12
C ARG A 365 -6.77 -22.25 -22.21
N GLN A 366 -6.39 -22.43 -20.96
CA GLN A 366 -7.15 -23.12 -19.94
C GLN A 366 -7.88 -22.12 -19.05
N ALA A 367 -9.12 -22.41 -18.68
CA ALA A 367 -9.85 -21.58 -17.73
C ALA A 367 -9.18 -21.64 -16.35
N VAL A 368 -9.07 -20.50 -15.70
CA VAL A 368 -8.69 -20.41 -14.29
C VAL A 368 -9.82 -20.96 -13.40
N PRO A 369 -9.51 -21.50 -12.20
CA PRO A 369 -10.53 -21.91 -11.23
C PRO A 369 -11.51 -20.77 -10.89
N GLU A 370 -12.78 -21.09 -10.61
CA GLU A 370 -13.79 -20.07 -10.30
C GLU A 370 -13.50 -19.31 -8.99
N ASP A 371 -12.82 -19.96 -8.05
CA ASP A 371 -12.40 -19.42 -6.75
C ASP A 371 -11.08 -18.62 -6.81
N VAL A 372 -10.50 -18.43 -8.01
CA VAL A 372 -9.18 -17.80 -8.21
C VAL A 372 -9.05 -16.41 -7.55
N VAL A 373 -10.13 -15.63 -7.47
CA VAL A 373 -10.10 -14.27 -6.90
C VAL A 373 -9.67 -14.28 -5.42
N GLY A 374 -10.08 -15.29 -4.65
CA GLY A 374 -9.71 -15.42 -3.24
C GLY A 374 -8.32 -16.03 -3.02
N ARG A 375 -7.69 -16.53 -4.08
CA ARG A 375 -6.44 -17.31 -4.00
C ARG A 375 -5.27 -16.66 -4.74
N VAL A 376 -5.54 -15.70 -5.61
CA VAL A 376 -4.51 -15.03 -6.41
C VAL A 376 -3.77 -13.98 -5.58
N GLU A 377 -2.46 -13.84 -5.83
CA GLU A 377 -1.71 -12.65 -5.40
C GLU A 377 -2.35 -11.35 -5.91
N LEU A 378 -2.27 -10.26 -5.13
CA LEU A 378 -2.88 -8.98 -5.49
C LEU A 378 -2.45 -8.47 -6.88
N THR A 379 -1.20 -8.75 -7.27
CA THR A 379 -0.67 -8.42 -8.61
C THR A 379 -1.47 -9.01 -9.76
N GLY A 380 -2.20 -10.11 -9.52
CA GLY A 380 -2.99 -10.79 -10.53
C GLY A 380 -4.40 -10.22 -10.72
N LEU A 381 -4.91 -9.46 -9.73
CA LEU A 381 -6.29 -8.94 -9.79
C LEU A 381 -6.55 -8.06 -11.02
N PRO A 382 -5.69 -7.07 -11.36
CA PRO A 382 -5.93 -6.25 -12.55
C PRO A 382 -5.92 -7.05 -13.86
N ALA A 383 -5.07 -8.08 -13.96
CA ALA A 383 -5.01 -8.95 -15.14
C ALA A 383 -6.31 -9.78 -15.29
N LEU A 384 -6.83 -10.33 -14.18
CA LEU A 384 -8.11 -11.04 -14.16
C LEU A 384 -9.28 -10.12 -14.55
N THR A 385 -9.28 -8.87 -14.10
CA THR A 385 -10.32 -7.89 -14.44
C THR A 385 -10.32 -7.53 -15.93
N ARG A 386 -9.14 -7.32 -16.51
CA ARG A 386 -8.99 -6.77 -17.87
C ARG A 386 -9.06 -7.83 -18.97
N ASN A 387 -8.72 -9.08 -18.67
CA ASN A 387 -8.72 -10.13 -19.68
C ASN A 387 -10.15 -10.58 -20.05
N LYS A 388 -10.62 -10.16 -21.24
CA LYS A 388 -11.96 -10.46 -21.77
C LYS A 388 -12.20 -11.95 -22.08
N ARG A 389 -11.18 -12.81 -22.02
CA ARG A 389 -11.35 -14.27 -22.12
C ARG A 389 -12.00 -14.87 -20.87
N HIS A 390 -11.92 -14.18 -19.74
CA HIS A 390 -12.58 -14.60 -18.50
C HIS A 390 -14.08 -14.29 -18.51
N SER A 391 -14.85 -15.06 -17.73
CA SER A 391 -16.27 -14.79 -17.54
C SER A 391 -16.48 -13.42 -16.90
N LEU A 392 -17.60 -12.77 -17.23
CA LEU A 392 -17.91 -11.45 -16.68
C LEU A 392 -18.07 -11.49 -15.15
N SER A 393 -18.59 -12.60 -14.60
CA SER A 393 -18.67 -12.82 -13.15
C SER A 393 -17.30 -12.78 -12.48
N LEU A 394 -16.31 -13.47 -13.06
CA LEU A 394 -14.94 -13.48 -12.57
C LEU A 394 -14.31 -12.09 -12.67
N ARG A 395 -14.49 -11.42 -13.80
CA ARG A 395 -13.98 -10.05 -14.02
C ARG A 395 -14.56 -9.05 -13.01
N LEU A 396 -15.85 -9.14 -12.69
CA LEU A 396 -16.51 -8.33 -11.66
C LEU A 396 -15.92 -8.57 -10.28
N ALA A 397 -15.82 -9.85 -9.86
CA ALA A 397 -15.27 -10.18 -8.56
C ALA A 397 -13.81 -9.72 -8.40
N ALA A 398 -12.98 -9.92 -9.44
CA ALA A 398 -11.61 -9.41 -9.46
C ALA A 398 -11.55 -7.87 -9.50
N GLY A 399 -12.42 -7.22 -10.27
CA GLY A 399 -12.47 -5.77 -10.41
C GLY A 399 -12.84 -5.05 -9.12
N GLU A 400 -13.82 -5.57 -8.37
CA GLU A 400 -14.20 -5.03 -7.06
C GLU A 400 -13.05 -5.12 -6.05
N GLN A 401 -12.35 -6.25 -6.01
CA GLN A 401 -11.17 -6.42 -5.16
C GLN A 401 -10.04 -5.48 -5.61
N ALA A 402 -9.73 -5.44 -6.90
CA ALA A 402 -8.69 -4.59 -7.46
C ALA A 402 -8.95 -3.09 -7.17
N ALA A 403 -10.18 -2.63 -7.35
CA ALA A 403 -10.56 -1.25 -7.07
C ALA A 403 -10.47 -0.93 -5.57
N GLY A 404 -10.87 -1.87 -4.70
CA GLY A 404 -10.79 -1.71 -3.25
C GLY A 404 -9.38 -1.67 -2.68
N TYR A 405 -8.37 -2.09 -3.46
CA TYR A 405 -6.94 -1.94 -3.20
C TYR A 405 -6.29 -0.82 -4.04
N ASN A 406 -7.09 -0.01 -4.76
CA ASN A 406 -6.63 1.06 -5.66
C ASN A 406 -5.68 0.58 -6.79
N LEU A 407 -5.87 -0.65 -7.27
CA LEU A 407 -5.09 -1.25 -8.37
C LEU A 407 -5.71 -1.01 -9.76
N ILE A 408 -7.00 -0.66 -9.79
CA ILE A 408 -7.72 -0.11 -10.94
C ILE A 408 -8.46 1.14 -10.49
N SER A 409 -8.80 2.04 -11.42
CA SER A 409 -9.57 3.23 -11.06
C SER A 409 -11.03 2.91 -10.80
N GLU A 410 -11.67 3.78 -10.01
CA GLU A 410 -13.11 3.82 -9.80
C GLU A 410 -13.89 3.94 -11.12
N THR A 411 -13.32 4.63 -12.13
CA THR A 411 -13.90 4.72 -13.47
C THR A 411 -13.85 3.38 -14.21
N GLU A 412 -12.75 2.63 -14.07
CA GLU A 412 -12.62 1.30 -14.69
C GLU A 412 -13.63 0.30 -14.08
N LEU A 413 -13.86 0.38 -12.76
CA LEU A 413 -14.91 -0.40 -12.10
C LEU A 413 -16.32 0.06 -12.53
N ALA A 414 -16.56 1.37 -12.63
CA ALA A 414 -17.84 1.92 -13.09
C ALA A 414 -18.20 1.42 -14.50
N ASP A 415 -17.25 1.45 -15.44
CA ASP A 415 -17.43 0.93 -16.79
C ASP A 415 -17.75 -0.57 -16.77
N LEU A 416 -17.05 -1.34 -15.93
CA LEU A 416 -17.32 -2.77 -15.78
C LEU A 416 -18.72 -3.06 -15.21
N TYR A 417 -19.21 -2.25 -14.26
CA TYR A 417 -20.59 -2.35 -13.77
C TYR A 417 -21.60 -2.00 -14.86
N LEU A 418 -21.36 -0.98 -15.67
CA LEU A 418 -22.25 -0.60 -16.76
C LEU A 418 -22.33 -1.70 -17.83
N ASP A 419 -21.20 -2.30 -18.20
CA ASP A 419 -21.14 -3.47 -19.09
C ASP A 419 -21.93 -4.65 -18.51
N ALA A 420 -21.69 -4.98 -17.23
CA ALA A 420 -22.36 -6.07 -16.56
C ALA A 420 -23.88 -5.88 -16.39
N SER A 421 -24.33 -4.64 -16.21
CA SER A 421 -25.76 -4.33 -16.09
C SER A 421 -26.55 -4.64 -17.37
N GLN A 422 -25.88 -4.69 -18.53
CA GLN A 422 -26.48 -4.95 -19.83
C GLN A 422 -26.48 -6.43 -20.21
N ALA A 423 -25.69 -7.27 -19.54
CA ALA A 423 -25.45 -8.66 -19.92
C ALA A 423 -26.66 -9.60 -19.73
N GLY A 424 -27.80 -9.11 -19.22
CA GLY A 424 -29.09 -9.80 -19.19
C GLY A 424 -29.19 -11.04 -18.29
N GLN A 425 -28.08 -11.67 -17.89
CA GLN A 425 -28.04 -12.91 -17.12
C GLN A 425 -26.84 -12.93 -16.17
N GLY A 426 -27.10 -12.82 -14.88
CA GLY A 426 -26.09 -12.90 -13.82
C GLY A 426 -26.67 -12.58 -12.44
N ASP A 427 -26.52 -13.51 -11.49
CA ASP A 427 -27.11 -13.39 -10.13
C ASP A 427 -26.08 -13.29 -9.01
N SER A 428 -24.78 -13.27 -9.35
CA SER A 428 -23.73 -13.04 -8.35
C SER A 428 -23.90 -11.67 -7.68
N ALA A 429 -23.29 -11.52 -6.49
CA ALA A 429 -23.33 -10.25 -5.76
C ALA A 429 -22.81 -9.07 -6.61
N GLY A 430 -21.78 -9.30 -7.44
CA GLY A 430 -21.26 -8.29 -8.37
C GLY A 430 -22.27 -7.87 -9.44
N PHE A 431 -23.05 -8.80 -10.00
CA PHE A 431 -24.14 -8.44 -10.93
C PHE A 431 -25.28 -7.68 -10.25
N LYS A 432 -25.59 -7.96 -8.99
CA LYS A 432 -26.57 -7.19 -8.21
C LYS A 432 -26.09 -5.74 -8.01
N ARG A 433 -24.81 -5.56 -7.61
CA ARG A 433 -24.19 -4.23 -7.50
C ARG A 433 -24.10 -3.50 -8.83
N ALA A 434 -23.75 -4.19 -9.91
CA ALA A 434 -23.73 -3.61 -11.26
C ALA A 434 -25.11 -3.07 -11.70
N ARG A 435 -26.18 -3.81 -11.40
CA ARG A 435 -27.57 -3.36 -11.65
C ARG A 435 -27.94 -2.14 -10.79
N ALA A 436 -27.61 -2.17 -9.49
CA ALA A 436 -27.83 -1.05 -8.59
C ALA A 436 -27.07 0.21 -9.04
N TYR A 437 -25.82 0.05 -9.50
CA TYR A 437 -25.03 1.15 -10.06
C TYR A 437 -25.66 1.72 -11.33
N ALA A 438 -26.12 0.87 -12.25
CA ALA A 438 -26.77 1.32 -13.46
C ALA A 438 -28.11 2.03 -13.20
N GLU A 439 -28.87 1.60 -12.19
CA GLU A 439 -30.07 2.31 -11.71
C GLU A 439 -29.70 3.70 -11.14
N LEU A 440 -28.70 3.72 -10.25
CA LEU A 440 -28.18 4.95 -9.64
C LEU A 440 -27.78 6.00 -10.69
N MET A 441 -27.07 5.57 -11.74
CA MET A 441 -26.59 6.47 -12.79
C MET A 441 -27.68 6.98 -13.75
N ARG A 442 -28.84 6.31 -13.83
CA ARG A 442 -29.99 6.75 -14.63
C ARG A 442 -30.96 7.63 -13.85
N GLU A 443 -30.93 7.59 -12.52
CA GLU A 443 -31.82 8.38 -11.68
C GLU A 443 -31.52 9.87 -11.86
N ALA A 444 -32.56 10.66 -12.14
CA ALA A 444 -32.46 12.10 -12.37
C ALA A 444 -32.74 12.92 -11.10
N VAL A 445 -33.57 12.39 -10.20
CA VAL A 445 -34.02 13.06 -8.97
C VAL A 445 -32.92 12.97 -7.90
N PRO A 446 -32.33 14.10 -7.46
CA PRO A 446 -31.20 14.07 -6.52
C PRO A 446 -31.49 13.36 -5.20
N GLN A 447 -32.71 13.48 -4.68
CA GLN A 447 -33.13 12.83 -3.43
C GLN A 447 -33.21 11.30 -3.59
N LYS A 448 -33.71 10.82 -4.74
CA LYS A 448 -33.71 9.37 -5.02
C LYS A 448 -32.29 8.86 -5.23
N ARG A 449 -31.43 9.64 -5.88
CA ARG A 449 -30.01 9.32 -6.03
C ARG A 449 -29.32 9.13 -4.68
N ALA A 450 -29.54 10.03 -3.73
CA ALA A 450 -29.03 9.91 -2.35
C ALA A 450 -29.47 8.59 -1.67
N ARG A 451 -30.76 8.24 -1.76
CA ARG A 451 -31.30 6.97 -1.25
C ARG A 451 -30.66 5.74 -1.91
N LEU A 452 -30.48 5.76 -3.22
CA LEU A 452 -29.85 4.68 -3.97
C LEU A 452 -28.38 4.50 -3.57
N VAL A 453 -27.65 5.60 -3.31
CA VAL A 453 -26.28 5.51 -2.76
C VAL A 453 -26.30 4.86 -1.38
N SER A 454 -27.14 5.35 -0.47
CA SER A 454 -27.28 4.82 0.89
C SER A 454 -27.58 3.31 0.86
N ALA A 455 -28.56 2.89 0.05
CA ALA A 455 -28.94 1.49 -0.11
C ALA A 455 -27.82 0.64 -0.74
N MET A 456 -27.15 1.14 -1.79
CA MET A 456 -26.08 0.40 -2.47
C MET A 456 -24.89 0.18 -1.54
N VAL A 457 -24.41 1.22 -0.86
CA VAL A 457 -23.26 1.10 0.06
C VAL A 457 -23.65 0.27 1.29
N GLY A 458 -24.82 0.52 1.89
CA GLY A 458 -25.30 -0.23 3.06
C GLY A 458 -25.55 -1.71 2.80
N SER A 459 -25.65 -2.14 1.54
CA SER A 459 -25.78 -3.56 1.18
C SER A 459 -24.44 -4.32 1.17
N VAL A 460 -23.31 -3.64 1.35
CA VAL A 460 -21.97 -4.21 1.23
C VAL A 460 -21.29 -4.20 2.60
N PRO A 461 -20.95 -5.38 3.16
CA PRO A 461 -20.18 -5.46 4.39
C PRO A 461 -18.85 -4.73 4.27
N GLU A 462 -18.42 -4.15 5.38
CA GLU A 462 -17.15 -3.45 5.52
C GLU A 462 -15.98 -4.31 5.05
N GLY A 463 -15.02 -3.69 4.36
CA GLY A 463 -13.87 -4.36 3.78
C GLY A 463 -13.50 -3.83 2.39
N VAL A 464 -12.73 -4.63 1.65
CA VAL A 464 -12.15 -4.21 0.36
C VAL A 464 -13.21 -3.83 -0.67
N VAL A 465 -14.28 -4.62 -0.80
CA VAL A 465 -15.36 -4.33 -1.76
C VAL A 465 -16.18 -3.11 -1.32
N HIS A 466 -16.37 -2.89 -0.02
CA HIS A 466 -17.02 -1.68 0.49
C HIS A 466 -16.28 -0.43 0.05
N ARG A 467 -14.95 -0.40 0.22
CA ARG A 467 -14.09 0.69 -0.25
C ARG A 467 -14.27 0.96 -1.75
N ALA A 468 -14.28 -0.09 -2.57
CA ALA A 468 -14.49 0.05 -4.01
C ALA A 468 -15.86 0.69 -4.34
N VAL A 469 -16.91 0.28 -3.63
CA VAL A 469 -18.27 0.80 -3.82
C VAL A 469 -18.41 2.22 -3.31
N VAL A 470 -17.75 2.58 -2.21
CA VAL A 470 -17.68 3.96 -1.71
C VAL A 470 -17.05 4.88 -2.74
N ASP A 471 -15.98 4.45 -3.43
CA ASP A 471 -15.33 5.29 -4.46
C ASP A 471 -16.19 5.42 -5.72
N VAL A 472 -16.78 4.31 -6.19
CA VAL A 472 -17.53 4.29 -7.45
C VAL A 472 -18.79 5.17 -7.43
N VAL A 473 -19.39 5.39 -6.26
CA VAL A 473 -20.61 6.21 -6.11
C VAL A 473 -20.32 7.72 -5.98
N GLN A 474 -19.05 8.13 -5.93
CA GLN A 474 -18.67 9.54 -5.76
C GLN A 474 -19.35 10.48 -6.77
N PRO A 475 -19.41 10.17 -8.09
CA PRO A 475 -20.04 11.07 -9.06
C PRO A 475 -21.55 11.25 -8.81
N ALA A 476 -22.21 10.23 -8.25
CA ALA A 476 -23.62 10.28 -7.93
C ALA A 476 -23.88 11.19 -6.72
N LEU A 477 -23.09 11.06 -5.65
CA LEU A 477 -23.16 11.95 -4.49
C LEU A 477 -22.80 13.39 -4.84
N ALA A 478 -21.91 13.59 -5.81
CA ALA A 478 -21.49 14.92 -6.25
C ALA A 478 -22.65 15.80 -6.74
N THR A 479 -23.76 15.18 -7.14
CA THR A 479 -24.95 15.82 -7.68
C THR A 479 -26.19 15.62 -6.80
N ALA A 480 -26.02 15.15 -5.56
CA ALA A 480 -27.08 14.90 -4.59
C ALA A 480 -26.90 15.82 -3.35
N PRO A 481 -27.46 17.04 -3.36
CA PRO A 481 -27.35 17.94 -2.22
C PRO A 481 -28.18 17.44 -1.02
N PRO A 482 -27.82 17.83 0.22
CA PRO A 482 -28.61 17.53 1.40
C PRO A 482 -30.05 18.03 1.25
N SER A 483 -31.02 17.22 1.67
CA SER A 483 -32.43 17.60 1.72
C SER A 483 -33.14 16.90 2.88
N ARG A 484 -34.12 17.59 3.49
CA ARG A 484 -34.96 17.00 4.55
C ARG A 484 -35.73 15.76 4.09
N ALA A 485 -35.92 15.58 2.78
CA ALA A 485 -36.60 14.41 2.21
C ALA A 485 -35.79 13.10 2.36
N VAL A 486 -34.50 13.19 2.70
CA VAL A 486 -33.55 12.06 2.80
C VAL A 486 -32.80 12.08 4.14
N LEU A 487 -33.48 12.52 5.20
CA LEU A 487 -32.91 12.57 6.55
C LEU A 487 -32.53 11.17 7.07
N GLU A 488 -33.33 10.15 6.76
CA GLU A 488 -33.07 8.77 7.17
C GLU A 488 -31.80 8.20 6.53
N ASP A 489 -31.46 8.66 5.32
CA ASP A 489 -30.25 8.25 4.59
C ASP A 489 -29.00 9.01 5.02
N ALA A 490 -29.15 10.11 5.76
CA ALA A 490 -28.07 11.05 6.03
C ALA A 490 -26.87 10.43 6.75
N PRO A 491 -27.01 9.57 7.79
CA PRO A 491 -25.85 8.99 8.47
C PRO A 491 -24.94 8.18 7.54
N GLN A 492 -25.53 7.34 6.67
CA GLN A 492 -24.76 6.56 5.69
C GLN A 492 -24.08 7.46 4.67
N ILE A 493 -24.77 8.49 4.19
CA ILE A 493 -24.19 9.43 3.22
C ILE A 493 -23.05 10.23 3.84
N ILE A 494 -23.20 10.71 5.08
CA ILE A 494 -22.15 11.41 5.81
C ILE A 494 -20.92 10.53 5.95
N ARG A 495 -21.10 9.25 6.34
CA ARG A 495 -20.01 8.28 6.43
C ARG A 495 -19.28 8.09 5.11
N VAL A 496 -20.02 7.86 4.01
CA VAL A 496 -19.43 7.74 2.66
C VAL A 496 -18.62 8.98 2.29
N LEU A 497 -19.13 10.18 2.59
CA LEU A 497 -18.42 11.43 2.31
C LEU A 497 -17.17 11.60 3.18
N ILE A 498 -17.18 11.11 4.42
CA ILE A 498 -16.00 11.07 5.30
C ILE A 498 -14.95 10.12 4.73
N GLU A 499 -15.35 8.93 4.31
CA GLU A 499 -14.46 7.92 3.71
C GLU A 499 -13.87 8.38 2.36
N GLN A 500 -14.60 9.20 1.61
CA GLN A 500 -14.12 9.86 0.39
C GLN A 500 -13.24 11.10 0.68
N GLY A 501 -13.13 11.53 1.94
CA GLY A 501 -12.43 12.76 2.32
C GLY A 501 -13.14 14.06 1.88
N ASP A 502 -14.42 14.00 1.49
CA ASP A 502 -15.20 15.18 1.08
C ASP A 502 -15.65 15.98 2.31
N ARG A 503 -14.73 16.78 2.84
CA ARG A 503 -14.95 17.68 3.98
C ARG A 503 -16.12 18.63 3.75
N THR A 504 -16.30 19.14 2.53
CA THR A 504 -17.27 20.20 2.27
C THR A 504 -18.68 19.62 2.32
N ARG A 505 -18.93 18.52 1.61
CA ARG A 505 -20.26 17.92 1.57
C ARG A 505 -20.61 17.19 2.87
N SER A 506 -19.67 16.48 3.50
CA SER A 506 -19.92 15.85 4.81
C SER A 506 -20.41 16.89 5.83
N GLY A 507 -19.77 18.07 5.86
CA GLY A 507 -20.21 19.19 6.69
C GLY A 507 -21.60 19.71 6.33
N MET A 508 -21.93 19.85 5.05
CA MET A 508 -23.27 20.28 4.61
C MET A 508 -24.37 19.30 5.07
N TRP A 509 -24.13 17.99 4.96
CA TRP A 509 -25.08 16.97 5.41
C TRP A 509 -25.21 16.94 6.94
N LEU A 510 -24.10 17.05 7.68
CA LEU A 510 -24.11 17.16 9.14
C LEU A 510 -24.91 18.40 9.60
N ASN A 511 -24.68 19.56 8.98
CA ASN A 511 -25.40 20.79 9.31
C ASN A 511 -26.91 20.61 9.16
N MET A 512 -27.35 19.97 8.07
CA MET A 512 -28.77 19.69 7.84
C MET A 512 -29.38 18.82 8.95
N VAL A 513 -28.70 17.76 9.38
CA VAL A 513 -29.19 16.88 10.44
C VAL A 513 -29.28 17.63 11.78
N ARG A 514 -28.30 18.50 12.08
CA ARG A 514 -28.35 19.34 13.29
C ARG A 514 -29.50 20.33 13.28
N GLU A 515 -29.76 20.99 12.14
CA GLU A 515 -30.84 21.97 12.01
C GLU A 515 -32.24 21.37 12.17
N THR A 516 -32.42 20.07 11.92
CA THR A 516 -33.70 19.39 12.13
C THR A 516 -33.88 18.89 13.55
N GLY A 517 -32.81 18.88 14.37
CA GLY A 517 -32.81 18.26 15.69
C GLY A 517 -33.07 16.75 15.65
N ALA A 518 -32.87 16.11 14.49
CA ALA A 518 -33.09 14.69 14.34
C ALA A 518 -31.99 13.93 15.09
N ALA A 519 -32.39 13.17 16.13
CA ALA A 519 -31.48 12.22 16.76
C ALA A 519 -31.26 11.04 15.80
N ALA A 520 -30.01 10.76 15.47
CA ALA A 520 -29.62 9.61 14.66
C ALA A 520 -28.50 8.85 15.39
N PRO A 521 -28.58 7.51 15.50
CA PRO A 521 -27.50 6.70 16.06
C PRO A 521 -26.18 6.98 15.35
N GLY A 522 -25.09 7.10 16.11
CA GLY A 522 -23.74 7.31 15.56
C GLY A 522 -23.47 8.72 14.99
N LEU A 523 -24.43 9.66 15.06
CA LEU A 523 -24.22 11.02 14.55
C LEU A 523 -23.06 11.73 15.24
N VAL A 524 -22.91 11.56 16.56
CA VAL A 524 -21.81 12.15 17.32
C VAL A 524 -20.46 11.59 16.86
N GLN A 525 -20.41 10.29 16.55
CA GLN A 525 -19.20 9.63 16.03
C GLN A 525 -18.81 10.25 14.67
N LEU A 526 -19.79 10.43 13.77
CA LEU A 526 -19.57 11.08 12.48
C LEU A 526 -19.14 12.55 12.62
N GLU A 527 -19.67 13.29 13.61
CA GLU A 527 -19.22 14.66 13.91
C GLU A 527 -17.77 14.70 14.39
N LEU A 528 -17.36 13.79 15.28
CA LEU A 528 -15.99 13.67 15.77
C LEU A 528 -15.00 13.31 14.64
N MET A 529 -15.41 12.44 13.71
CA MET A 529 -14.62 12.08 12.53
C MET A 529 -14.50 13.24 11.53
N HIS A 530 -15.60 13.95 11.29
CA HIS A 530 -15.61 15.14 10.44
C HIS A 530 -14.75 16.27 11.01
N LEU A 531 -14.65 16.39 12.33
CA LEU A 531 -13.74 17.33 12.97
C LEU A 531 -12.29 17.09 12.53
N ILE A 532 -11.83 15.83 12.51
CA ILE A 532 -10.46 15.50 12.07
C ILE A 532 -10.23 15.89 10.61
N LEU A 533 -11.19 15.62 9.73
CA LEU A 533 -11.14 16.00 8.31
C LEU A 533 -11.05 17.52 8.09
N THR A 534 -11.49 18.32 9.06
CA THR A 534 -11.50 19.79 8.97
C THR A 534 -10.39 20.46 9.77
N LEU A 535 -9.56 19.70 10.50
CA LEU A 535 -8.44 20.25 11.25
C LEU A 535 -7.48 21.00 10.33
N PRO A 536 -7.12 22.26 10.64
CA PRO A 536 -6.15 22.99 9.86
C PRO A 536 -4.73 22.44 10.08
N ASP A 537 -3.84 22.62 9.11
CA ASP A 537 -2.48 22.03 9.14
C ASP A 537 -1.54 22.73 10.14
N ASN A 538 -1.93 23.92 10.58
CA ASN A 538 -1.27 24.68 11.64
C ASN A 538 -1.81 24.35 13.05
N GLY A 539 -2.74 23.39 13.17
CA GLY A 539 -3.15 22.79 14.45
C GLY A 539 -3.81 23.75 15.43
N LEU A 540 -4.35 24.89 14.99
CA LEU A 540 -4.91 25.89 15.89
C LEU A 540 -6.43 26.03 15.67
N ILE A 541 -7.15 25.76 16.77
CA ILE A 541 -8.58 25.95 17.05
C ILE A 541 -9.48 24.80 16.58
N VAL A 542 -9.89 23.91 17.50
CA VAL A 542 -11.31 23.67 17.92
C VAL A 542 -11.42 23.02 19.34
N PRO A 543 -11.06 23.68 20.46
CA PRO A 543 -11.23 23.10 21.80
C PRO A 543 -12.69 22.96 22.22
N GLU A 544 -13.52 23.98 22.00
CA GLU A 544 -14.87 24.05 22.54
C GLU A 544 -15.79 22.99 21.95
N ARG A 545 -15.86 22.87 20.63
CA ARG A 545 -16.77 21.92 19.98
C ARG A 545 -16.32 20.47 20.19
N ALA A 546 -15.02 20.20 20.13
CA ALA A 546 -14.48 18.86 20.36
C ALA A 546 -14.77 18.39 21.79
N SER A 547 -14.46 19.23 22.78
CA SER A 547 -14.69 18.90 24.20
C SER A 547 -16.17 18.73 24.51
N GLN A 548 -17.04 19.60 23.96
CA GLN A 548 -18.49 19.47 24.10
C GLN A 548 -19.00 18.14 23.53
N LEU A 549 -18.62 17.79 22.30
CA LEU A 549 -19.04 16.52 21.69
C LEU A 549 -18.59 15.31 22.51
N LEU A 550 -17.37 15.33 23.04
CA LEU A 550 -16.86 14.26 23.90
C LEU A 550 -17.62 14.18 25.23
N LEU A 551 -17.92 15.32 25.86
CA LEU A 551 -18.71 15.36 27.11
C LEU A 551 -20.15 14.86 26.88
N ASP A 552 -20.79 15.30 25.79
CA ASP A 552 -22.14 14.87 25.42
C ASP A 552 -22.20 13.36 25.15
N ALA A 553 -21.24 12.84 24.37
CA ALA A 553 -21.12 11.41 24.10
C ALA A 553 -20.84 10.59 25.37
N THR A 554 -19.98 11.11 26.25
CA THR A 554 -19.66 10.48 27.53
C THR A 554 -20.89 10.42 28.44
N ALA A 555 -21.68 11.48 28.49
CA ALA A 555 -22.93 11.55 29.24
C ALA A 555 -24.03 10.65 28.66
N ALA A 556 -24.06 10.45 27.33
CA ALA A 556 -24.99 9.54 26.67
C ALA A 556 -24.74 8.06 27.03
N GLY A 557 -23.48 7.70 27.29
CA GLY A 557 -23.09 6.34 27.68
C GLY A 557 -23.02 5.35 26.50
N GLY A 558 -22.78 4.07 26.81
CA GLY A 558 -22.73 3.00 25.82
C GLY A 558 -21.67 3.20 24.72
N PRO A 559 -21.95 2.80 23.45
CA PRO A 559 -20.99 2.88 22.36
C PRO A 559 -20.48 4.30 22.07
N ASP A 560 -21.29 5.34 22.30
CA ASP A 560 -20.87 6.72 22.09
C ASP A 560 -19.83 7.16 23.13
N ARG A 561 -20.00 6.74 24.39
CA ARG A 561 -19.00 6.98 25.45
C ARG A 561 -17.69 6.24 25.17
N ASP A 562 -17.76 4.99 24.72
CA ASP A 562 -16.55 4.21 24.42
C ASP A 562 -15.79 4.80 23.24
N PHE A 563 -16.51 5.24 22.20
CA PHE A 563 -15.91 5.95 21.07
C PHE A 563 -15.34 7.31 21.48
N ALA A 564 -15.99 8.04 22.38
CA ALA A 564 -15.47 9.29 22.93
C ALA A 564 -14.17 9.08 23.71
N ALA A 565 -14.06 8.01 24.50
CA ALA A 565 -12.83 7.65 25.21
C ALA A 565 -11.66 7.38 24.23
N VAL A 566 -11.93 6.68 23.12
CA VAL A 566 -10.94 6.51 22.03
C VAL A 566 -10.54 7.87 21.45
N CYS A 567 -11.52 8.70 21.07
CA CYS A 567 -11.27 10.00 20.46
C CYS A 567 -10.44 10.91 21.36
N ALA A 568 -10.70 10.92 22.68
CA ALA A 568 -9.95 11.73 23.63
C ALA A 568 -8.44 11.40 23.61
N VAL A 569 -8.08 10.11 23.49
CA VAL A 569 -6.69 9.67 23.35
C VAL A 569 -6.09 10.06 21.99
N LEU A 570 -6.88 9.97 20.91
CA LEU A 570 -6.41 10.24 19.55
C LEU A 570 -6.33 11.73 19.19
N PHE A 571 -6.95 12.60 19.98
CA PHE A 571 -7.02 14.04 19.72
C PHE A 571 -5.74 14.78 20.17
N ASP A 572 -5.15 14.37 21.30
CA ASP A 572 -3.88 14.90 21.80
C ASP A 572 -2.73 14.86 20.75
N PRO A 573 -2.42 13.71 20.12
CA PRO A 573 -1.35 13.64 19.13
C PRO A 573 -1.65 14.48 17.89
N LEU A 574 -2.91 14.88 17.61
CA LEU A 574 -3.25 15.78 16.50
C LEU A 574 -3.12 17.27 16.89
N GLY A 575 -2.82 17.57 18.15
CA GLY A 575 -2.72 18.94 18.67
C GLY A 575 -4.07 19.54 19.06
N ILE A 576 -5.11 18.72 19.26
CA ILE A 576 -6.39 19.18 19.78
C ILE A 576 -6.30 19.27 21.31
N ALA A 577 -6.20 20.48 21.84
CA ALA A 577 -6.25 20.70 23.28
C ALA A 577 -7.69 20.53 23.79
N LEU A 578 -7.91 19.51 24.64
CA LEU A 578 -9.19 19.23 25.27
C LEU A 578 -9.37 20.02 26.57
N ASP A 579 -10.62 20.35 26.90
CA ASP A 579 -10.96 20.90 28.22
C ASP A 579 -10.64 19.88 29.33
N GLY A 580 -10.13 20.35 30.47
CA GLY A 580 -9.76 19.50 31.59
C GLY A 580 -10.92 18.68 32.17
N ALA A 581 -12.18 19.09 31.95
CA ALA A 581 -13.37 18.36 32.39
C ALA A 581 -13.64 17.07 31.60
N VAL A 582 -13.07 16.92 30.39
CA VAL A 582 -13.28 15.73 29.55
C VAL A 582 -12.72 14.47 30.22
N TRP A 583 -11.52 14.54 30.79
CA TRP A 583 -10.87 13.37 31.38
C TRP A 583 -11.59 12.84 32.62
N PRO A 584 -11.93 13.66 33.64
CA PRO A 584 -12.76 13.21 34.75
C PRO A 584 -14.08 12.59 34.28
N ALA A 585 -14.77 13.20 33.32
CA ALA A 585 -16.03 12.65 32.81
C ALA A 585 -15.84 11.24 32.22
N ILE A 586 -14.78 11.00 31.46
CA ILE A 586 -14.47 9.68 30.90
C ILE A 586 -14.15 8.68 32.01
N PHE A 587 -13.28 9.03 32.95
CA PHE A 587 -12.84 8.13 34.03
C PHE A 587 -13.95 7.83 35.06
N ASP A 588 -14.80 8.81 35.36
CA ASP A 588 -15.91 8.65 36.30
C ASP A 588 -17.02 7.75 35.75
N THR A 589 -17.09 7.58 34.42
CA THR A 589 -18.11 6.78 33.72
C THR A 589 -17.62 5.42 33.23
N GLY A 590 -16.31 5.14 33.30
CA GLY A 590 -15.75 3.84 32.94
C GLY A 590 -14.24 3.88 32.65
N GLU A 591 -13.70 2.78 32.13
CA GLU A 591 -12.28 2.67 31.76
C GLU A 591 -12.01 3.25 30.36
N LEU A 592 -10.73 3.54 30.06
CA LEU A 592 -10.33 3.88 28.69
C LEU A 592 -10.46 2.67 27.78
N ALA A 593 -10.59 2.93 26.48
CA ALA A 593 -10.69 1.87 25.49
C ALA A 593 -9.40 1.04 25.42
N ASP A 594 -9.61 -0.29 25.44
CA ASP A 594 -8.57 -1.31 25.34
C ASP A 594 -8.24 -1.64 23.87
N GLY A 595 -7.26 -2.51 23.66
CA GLY A 595 -6.86 -3.04 22.36
C GLY A 595 -5.52 -3.74 22.40
N VAL A 596 -5.11 -4.28 21.26
CA VAL A 596 -3.82 -4.97 21.15
C VAL A 596 -2.71 -3.92 21.00
N MET A 597 -1.76 -3.95 21.92
CA MET A 597 -0.54 -3.14 21.82
C MET A 597 0.45 -3.83 20.87
N PRO A 598 1.05 -3.10 19.92
CA PRO A 598 2.14 -3.63 19.10
C PRO A 598 3.33 -4.06 19.96
N GLN A 599 4.25 -4.82 19.37
CA GLN A 599 5.46 -5.28 20.06
C GLN A 599 6.23 -4.10 20.67
N ASN A 600 6.68 -4.27 21.91
CA ASN A 600 7.27 -3.18 22.68
C ASN A 600 8.55 -2.62 22.04
N ASP A 601 9.35 -3.45 21.38
CA ASP A 601 10.55 -3.03 20.66
C ASP A 601 10.19 -2.14 19.44
N VAL A 602 9.15 -2.48 18.67
CA VAL A 602 8.61 -1.63 17.60
C VAL A 602 8.20 -0.26 18.14
N MET A 603 7.48 -0.23 19.26
CA MET A 603 7.02 1.02 19.88
C MET A 603 8.17 1.87 20.43
N GLN A 604 9.19 1.26 21.04
CA GLN A 604 10.38 1.97 21.50
C GLN A 604 11.20 2.54 20.35
N ARG A 605 11.36 1.78 19.26
CA ARG A 605 12.08 2.22 18.06
C ARG A 605 11.36 3.34 17.35
N LEU A 606 10.03 3.28 17.25
CA LEU A 606 9.19 4.36 16.72
C LEU A 606 9.40 5.66 17.51
N ALA A 607 9.30 5.61 18.85
CA ALA A 607 9.50 6.79 19.69
C ALA A 607 10.92 7.36 19.58
N ALA A 608 11.94 6.49 19.55
CA ALA A 608 13.33 6.91 19.37
C ALA A 608 13.56 7.58 18.00
N ALA A 609 13.02 7.00 16.92
CA ALA A 609 13.11 7.54 15.57
C ALA A 609 12.42 8.91 15.46
N GLY A 610 11.23 9.06 16.06
CA GLY A 610 10.49 10.31 16.10
C GLY A 610 11.28 11.42 16.81
N ASN A 611 11.80 11.14 18.00
CA ASN A 611 12.62 12.09 18.78
C ASN A 611 13.92 12.49 18.07
N GLN A 612 14.48 11.60 17.24
CA GLN A 612 15.68 11.85 16.45
C GLN A 612 15.39 12.49 15.08
N GLY A 613 14.12 12.69 14.72
CA GLY A 613 13.74 13.26 13.42
C GLY A 613 14.01 12.33 12.23
N LYS A 614 14.14 11.02 12.45
CA LYS A 614 14.48 10.04 11.42
C LYS A 614 13.26 9.66 10.60
N ARG A 615 12.94 10.47 9.59
CA ARG A 615 11.70 10.37 8.79
C ARG A 615 11.45 8.97 8.19
N GLY A 616 12.44 8.34 7.57
CA GLY A 616 12.30 7.01 6.98
C GLY A 616 12.05 5.91 8.02
N GLU A 617 12.76 5.94 9.15
CA GLU A 617 12.53 5.01 10.26
C GLU A 617 11.15 5.20 10.88
N VAL A 618 10.70 6.43 11.09
CA VAL A 618 9.35 6.70 11.63
C VAL A 618 8.30 6.06 10.74
N VAL A 619 8.36 6.25 9.43
CA VAL A 619 7.40 5.64 8.51
C VAL A 619 7.46 4.12 8.57
N LEU A 620 8.66 3.53 8.53
CA LEU A 620 8.84 2.08 8.62
C LEU A 620 8.22 1.50 9.90
N TRP A 621 8.55 2.06 11.07
CA TRP A 621 8.02 1.59 12.34
C TRP A 621 6.52 1.86 12.51
N SER A 622 6.00 2.93 11.89
CA SER A 622 4.55 3.20 11.86
C SER A 622 3.80 2.12 11.09
N LEU A 623 4.33 1.72 9.92
CA LEU A 623 3.74 0.66 9.11
C LEU A 623 3.83 -0.71 9.81
N LEU A 624 4.94 -1.01 10.48
CA LEU A 624 5.09 -2.25 11.25
C LEU A 624 4.15 -2.29 12.46
N ALA A 625 4.04 -1.18 13.21
CA ALA A 625 3.17 -1.09 14.38
C ALA A 625 1.69 -1.31 14.05
N LEU A 626 1.25 -0.90 12.85
CA LEU A 626 -0.15 -0.98 12.42
C LEU A 626 -0.41 -2.08 11.38
N GLY A 627 0.60 -2.87 11.03
CA GLY A 627 0.51 -3.91 9.99
C GLY A 627 0.11 -5.30 10.50
N GLU A 628 0.38 -5.62 11.78
CA GLU A 628 0.14 -6.96 12.34
C GLU A 628 -1.30 -7.15 12.86
N THR A 629 -1.91 -6.07 13.35
CA THR A 629 -3.22 -6.09 14.03
C THR A 629 -4.24 -5.33 13.18
N ARG A 630 -5.49 -5.81 13.14
CA ARG A 630 -6.57 -5.09 12.45
C ARG A 630 -6.76 -3.71 13.05
N LEU A 631 -7.01 -2.68 12.24
CA LEU A 631 -7.08 -1.29 12.71
C LEU A 631 -8.14 -1.08 13.81
N ALA A 632 -9.25 -1.83 13.73
CA ALA A 632 -10.29 -1.81 14.76
C ALA A 632 -9.79 -2.27 16.14
N GLU A 633 -8.82 -3.19 16.17
CA GLU A 633 -8.31 -3.86 17.37
C GLU A 633 -7.06 -3.20 17.94
N VAL A 634 -6.38 -2.32 17.19
CA VAL A 634 -5.17 -1.63 17.68
C VAL A 634 -5.53 -0.77 18.89
N HIS A 635 -4.67 -0.84 19.91
CA HIS A 635 -4.79 -0.04 21.12
C HIS A 635 -4.67 1.48 20.81
N PRO A 636 -5.59 2.35 21.28
CA PRO A 636 -5.60 3.77 20.95
C PRO A 636 -4.29 4.52 21.28
N GLN A 637 -3.60 4.13 22.36
CA GLN A 637 -2.29 4.73 22.71
C GLN A 637 -1.19 4.41 21.68
N ALA A 638 -1.24 3.23 21.04
CA ALA A 638 -0.28 2.90 19.99
C ALA A 638 -0.49 3.81 18.78
N VAL A 639 -1.76 3.99 18.36
CA VAL A 639 -2.13 4.91 17.28
C VAL A 639 -1.72 6.36 17.62
N ALA A 640 -1.90 6.77 18.87
CA ALA A 640 -1.46 8.10 19.32
C ALA A 640 0.07 8.28 19.26
N ALA A 641 0.84 7.26 19.64
CA ALA A 641 2.30 7.28 19.52
C ALA A 641 2.75 7.34 18.04
N VAL A 642 2.09 6.58 17.15
CA VAL A 642 2.34 6.65 15.69
C VAL A 642 2.02 8.04 15.14
N ALA A 643 0.85 8.59 15.45
CA ALA A 643 0.45 9.93 15.01
C ALA A 643 1.42 11.02 15.52
N THR A 644 1.89 10.89 16.77
CA THR A 644 2.91 11.78 17.35
C THR A 644 4.22 11.69 16.57
N ALA A 645 4.74 10.48 16.34
CA ALA A 645 6.00 10.28 15.63
C ALA A 645 5.94 10.80 14.18
N LEU A 646 4.84 10.54 13.46
CA LEU A 646 4.63 11.06 12.11
C LEU A 646 4.65 12.60 12.09
N ARG A 647 3.98 13.25 13.04
CA ARG A 647 4.01 14.73 13.14
C ARG A 647 5.39 15.29 13.49
N GLN A 648 6.17 14.60 14.33
CA GLN A 648 7.54 15.01 14.67
C GLN A 648 8.44 15.09 13.43
N VAL A 649 8.19 14.25 12.41
CA VAL A 649 8.92 14.25 11.14
C VAL A 649 8.19 14.98 10.00
N GLY A 650 7.17 15.78 10.32
CA GLY A 650 6.48 16.65 9.38
C GLY A 650 5.35 15.99 8.57
N LEU A 651 5.01 14.73 8.83
CA LEU A 651 3.95 13.97 8.15
C LEU A 651 2.58 14.16 8.86
N ARG A 652 2.08 15.40 8.85
CA ARG A 652 0.86 15.78 9.60
C ARG A 652 -0.42 15.25 8.97
N ASP A 653 -0.49 15.26 7.64
CA ASP A 653 -1.68 14.83 6.91
C ASP A 653 -1.83 13.31 6.99
N GLU A 654 -0.70 12.59 6.95
CA GLU A 654 -0.64 11.15 7.20
C GLU A 654 -1.14 10.81 8.61
N ALA A 655 -0.71 11.56 9.63
CA ALA A 655 -1.16 11.36 10.99
C ALA A 655 -2.69 11.55 11.12
N LYS A 656 -3.25 12.61 10.51
CA LYS A 656 -4.71 12.85 10.50
C LYS A 656 -5.46 11.72 9.77
N ALA A 657 -5.01 11.37 8.57
CA ALA A 657 -5.66 10.36 7.74
C ALA A 657 -5.63 8.97 8.40
N MET A 658 -4.53 8.62 9.06
CA MET A 658 -4.38 7.36 9.78
C MET A 658 -5.28 7.30 11.03
N VAL A 659 -5.36 8.39 11.81
CA VAL A 659 -6.31 8.45 12.94
C VAL A 659 -7.75 8.30 12.46
N LEU A 660 -8.09 8.92 11.33
CA LEU A 660 -9.42 8.78 10.73
C LEU A 660 -9.71 7.35 10.27
N ASP A 661 -8.75 6.67 9.63
CA ASP A 661 -8.89 5.26 9.22
C ASP A 661 -9.16 4.35 10.44
N VAL A 662 -8.47 4.57 11.56
CA VAL A 662 -8.70 3.83 12.81
C VAL A 662 -10.09 4.12 13.38
N MET A 663 -10.53 5.39 13.36
CA MET A 663 -11.86 5.75 13.84
C MET A 663 -12.96 5.12 12.99
N LEU A 664 -12.82 5.13 11.66
CA LEU A 664 -13.70 4.41 10.74
C LEU A 664 -13.76 2.92 11.09
N ALA A 665 -12.60 2.28 11.28
CA ALA A 665 -12.51 0.86 11.61
C ALA A 665 -13.12 0.49 12.97
N LYS A 666 -13.14 1.40 13.96
CA LYS A 666 -13.76 1.15 15.27
C LYS A 666 -15.27 1.32 15.29
N THR A 667 -15.82 2.14 14.39
CA THR A 667 -17.28 2.33 14.25
C THR A 667 -17.96 1.26 13.40
N SER A 668 -17.20 0.52 12.58
CA SER A 668 -17.72 -0.59 11.77
C SER A 668 -17.99 -1.87 12.57
N THR A 669 -17.38 -2.03 13.75
CA THR A 669 -17.50 -3.24 14.58
C THR A 669 -18.68 -3.21 15.56
N VAL A 670 -19.43 -2.11 15.64
CA VAL A 670 -20.62 -2.02 16.51
C VAL A 670 -21.86 -2.37 15.69
N GLY A 671 -22.10 -3.67 15.47
CA GLY A 671 -23.33 -4.18 14.87
C GLY A 671 -23.13 -5.17 13.72
N SER A 672 -22.51 -6.32 14.01
CA SER A 672 -22.68 -7.56 13.24
C SER A 672 -23.27 -8.64 14.12
#